data_AF-A0A0D6QK99-F1
#
_entry.id   AF-A0A0D6QK99-F1
#
_cell.length_a   1.000
_cell.length_b   1.000
_cell.length_c   1.000
_cell.angle_alpha   90.00
_cell.angle_beta   90.00
_cell.angle_gamma   90.00
#
_symmetry.space_group_name_H-M   'P 1'
#
loop_
_entity.id
_entity.type
_entity.pdbx_description
1 polymer ?
#
loop_
_entity_poly.entity_id
_entity_poly.type
_entity_poly.pdbx_seq_one_letter_code
_entity_poly.pdbx_strand_id
1 'polypeptide(L)'
;MTPSTDRPDPDALLARVRAEEAREQGARFKVFFGFAPGVGKTYRMLQVARDLVAEGVDVAVGAVETHGRYDTAGLLLGLEVLPRRALPHHGRVLDEFDLDAALARRPRILLLDELAHTNAPGSRHAKRWQDVLELLGAGIEVYTTLNVQHVESLNDVVAQITHVQVRETVPDSVLDRADEIELVDVAPEELLERLREGKVYIPEQAALAREHFFKRGNLLALRELALRRMAERVDEDVLAFREAHGVQRAWATAERVLVCVGPAPDSARLVRAGRRIAAGLRAPWFAAAVEATGRPPLPEVDRDRLEAHLRLAESLGAEVVRLSGVHVPDGILEFARRKNVTRIVLGKPRHPRWRDRLRGSLVDEIIRGSGEIEVHVLSGPEDDAPVRAAPARPGGETPAREYLRAAAVMGVTTAVAAAARALLHVPDVEMLFLLGVMVVALTSGRRASILAAALAVACYDFFFVPPSFTLDVTDARYVLTFAMMLGVGIVIGTLTLRLREQQRAAVARERRTAAVYALGKELAAAMDATGVGTACVRAVAEAFECAALFLLARDRDTLEPVASAPPGQSLGTGELAVARWVHEHGRPAGRGTDTLPGEPVTCLPLRTFGDVLAVIALRPPRERGFTGEQRELVESLGRHAAVALDRVRLADEARRAALRVRTEELRSGLLSSVSHDLRTPLAAITGAGTLLLDEGVDDPIIRRELMTTMVEEAERLERLVSNLLDMTRLDAGVVEPKREWVPLVEVVGSAMNRLERPLAGRPIDVIIPDDVPLLSIDPILIQQLFVNLLENATKYTPPGTGIALRAGREGGTLVIEVADRGPGIPAGEEERIFERFQRAARPGVRGVGLGLPVARAIAQAHGGRLTAANRPGGGAVFRLTLPVLTPPPAPPEPGGEQPPVRGGVA
;
A
#
# COMPACT_ATOMS: atom_id res chain seq x y z
N MET A 1 26.06 -41.57 34.86
CA MET A 1 25.50 -40.33 35.45
C MET A 1 25.64 -39.22 34.43
N THR A 2 24.63 -39.02 33.60
CA THR A 2 24.55 -37.88 32.67
C THR A 2 23.80 -36.74 33.37
N PRO A 3 24.30 -35.50 33.34
CA PRO A 3 23.68 -34.40 34.07
C PRO A 3 22.39 -33.96 33.37
N SER A 4 21.37 -33.70 34.17
CA SER A 4 20.06 -33.18 33.76
C SER A 4 20.18 -31.76 33.19
N THR A 5 19.98 -31.60 31.89
CA THR A 5 19.80 -30.31 31.19
C THR A 5 18.37 -29.80 31.38
N ASP A 6 18.02 -29.44 32.61
CA ASP A 6 16.77 -28.75 32.92
C ASP A 6 16.99 -27.62 33.93
N ARG A 7 18.10 -26.89 33.76
CA ARG A 7 18.37 -25.67 34.53
C ARG A 7 17.97 -24.49 33.64
N PRO A 8 16.93 -23.72 34.01
CA PRO A 8 16.53 -22.53 33.26
C PRO A 8 17.69 -21.53 33.20
N ASP A 9 17.80 -20.82 32.09
CA ASP A 9 18.83 -19.82 31.84
C ASP A 9 18.77 -18.70 32.90
N PRO A 10 19.84 -18.51 33.70
CA PRO A 10 19.90 -17.48 34.74
C PRO A 10 19.69 -16.07 34.20
N ASP A 11 20.13 -15.79 32.98
CA ASP A 11 19.99 -14.47 32.36
C ASP A 11 18.54 -14.21 31.94
N ALA A 12 17.83 -15.25 31.49
CA ALA A 12 16.40 -15.17 31.21
C ALA A 12 15.59 -14.97 32.50
N LEU A 13 15.97 -15.60 33.61
CA LEU A 13 15.35 -15.39 34.92
C LEU A 13 15.63 -13.99 35.48
N LEU A 14 16.84 -13.45 35.30
CA LEU A 14 17.18 -12.09 35.75
C LEU A 14 16.48 -11.03 34.89
N ALA A 15 16.39 -11.25 33.58
CA ALA A 15 15.60 -10.41 32.68
C ALA A 15 14.11 -10.44 33.04
N ARG A 16 13.58 -11.62 33.43
CA ARG A 16 12.22 -11.76 33.94
C ARG A 16 11.98 -10.96 35.22
N VAL A 17 12.85 -11.12 36.23
CA VAL A 17 12.72 -10.38 37.50
C VAL A 17 12.80 -8.88 37.25
N ARG A 18 13.70 -8.41 36.38
CA ARG A 18 13.78 -6.98 36.02
C ARG A 18 12.55 -6.48 35.25
N ALA A 19 11.95 -7.31 34.40
CA ALA A 19 10.73 -6.97 33.66
C ALA A 19 9.49 -6.97 34.57
N GLU A 20 9.40 -7.89 35.53
CA GLU A 20 8.38 -7.94 36.58
C GLU A 20 8.54 -6.75 37.54
N GLU A 21 9.75 -6.46 38.02
CA GLU A 21 10.04 -5.28 38.85
C GLU A 21 9.73 -3.97 38.12
N ALA A 22 10.02 -3.87 36.81
CA ALA A 22 9.66 -2.69 36.00
C ALA A 22 8.14 -2.56 35.79
N ARG A 23 7.40 -3.67 35.72
CA ARG A 23 5.93 -3.69 35.65
C ARG A 23 5.28 -3.34 36.99
N GLU A 24 5.85 -3.79 38.11
CA GLU A 24 5.38 -3.45 39.46
C GLU A 24 5.71 -2.00 39.85
N GLN A 25 6.77 -1.41 39.28
CA GLN A 25 7.15 -0.01 39.48
C GLN A 25 6.48 0.97 38.50
N GLY A 26 5.84 0.47 37.43
CA GLY A 26 5.14 1.29 36.43
C GLY A 26 3.77 1.76 36.90
N ALA A 27 3.38 2.97 36.52
CA ALA A 27 2.02 3.44 36.73
C ALA A 27 1.03 2.63 35.88
N ARG A 28 -0.02 2.09 36.52
CA ARG A 28 -1.06 1.28 35.87
C ARG A 28 -1.94 2.13 34.96
N PHE A 29 -2.22 1.60 33.78
CA PHE A 29 -3.16 2.19 32.82
C PHE A 29 -4.39 1.31 32.62
N LYS A 30 -5.56 1.78 33.10
CA LYS A 30 -6.83 1.05 33.03
C LYS A 30 -7.83 1.74 32.09
N VAL A 31 -8.41 0.98 31.17
CA VAL A 31 -9.39 1.48 30.19
C VAL A 31 -10.74 0.79 30.36
N PHE A 32 -11.80 1.56 30.61
CA PHE A 32 -13.18 1.08 30.56
C PHE A 32 -13.66 1.17 29.11
N PHE A 33 -13.74 0.02 28.44
CA PHE A 33 -14.02 -0.09 27.02
C PHE A 33 -15.48 -0.49 26.76
N GLY A 34 -16.10 0.07 25.72
CA GLY A 34 -17.50 -0.24 25.42
C GLY A 34 -17.83 -0.04 23.95
N PHE A 35 -18.88 -0.74 23.50
CA PHE A 35 -19.25 -0.75 22.08
C PHE A 35 -20.04 0.49 21.62
N ALA A 36 -20.58 1.27 22.55
CA ALA A 36 -21.34 2.48 22.23
C ALA A 36 -21.34 3.51 23.38
N PRO A 37 -21.65 4.78 23.11
CA PRO A 37 -22.03 5.75 24.13
C PRO A 37 -23.26 5.26 24.90
N GLY A 38 -23.31 5.52 26.21
CA GLY A 38 -24.47 5.17 27.05
C GLY A 38 -24.44 3.78 27.69
N VAL A 39 -23.49 2.90 27.34
CA VAL A 39 -23.35 1.57 27.98
C VAL A 39 -22.90 1.64 29.46
N GLY A 40 -22.53 2.82 29.96
CA GLY A 40 -22.21 3.03 31.38
C GLY A 40 -20.73 3.07 31.74
N LYS A 41 -19.81 3.25 30.77
CA LYS A 41 -18.34 3.31 31.03
C LYS A 41 -17.94 4.30 32.12
N THR A 42 -18.34 5.57 32.00
CA THR A 42 -18.06 6.62 33.00
C THR A 42 -18.67 6.27 34.36
N TYR A 43 -19.91 5.75 34.37
CA TYR A 43 -20.58 5.33 35.59
C TYR A 43 -19.81 4.22 36.29
N ARG A 44 -19.37 3.19 35.55
CA ARG A 44 -18.57 2.09 36.07
C ARG A 44 -17.20 2.56 36.58
N MET A 45 -16.52 3.42 35.84
CA MET A 45 -15.25 4.04 36.26
C MET A 45 -15.39 4.78 37.59
N LEU A 46 -16.46 5.57 37.76
CA LEU A 46 -16.73 6.29 39.01
C LEU A 46 -17.13 5.37 40.17
N GLN A 47 -17.85 4.27 39.91
CA GLN A 47 -18.13 3.26 40.94
C GLN A 47 -16.83 2.65 41.48
N VAL A 48 -15.95 2.21 40.58
CA VAL A 48 -14.64 1.66 40.96
C VAL A 48 -13.81 2.69 41.73
N ALA A 49 -13.82 3.95 41.29
CA ALA A 49 -13.12 5.02 41.99
C ALA A 49 -13.62 5.24 43.43
N ARG A 50 -14.94 5.15 43.66
CA ARG A 50 -15.51 5.27 45.02
C ARG A 50 -15.14 4.10 45.91
N ASP A 51 -15.14 2.89 45.37
CA ASP A 51 -14.70 1.70 46.11
C ASP A 51 -13.23 1.87 46.55
N LEU A 52 -12.37 2.36 45.65
CA LEU A 52 -10.96 2.66 45.94
C LEU A 52 -10.78 3.76 47.00
N VAL A 53 -11.59 4.84 46.94
CA VAL A 53 -11.55 5.88 47.97
C VAL A 53 -12.04 5.35 49.32
N ALA A 54 -13.05 4.48 49.34
CA ALA A 54 -13.52 3.83 50.57
C ALA A 54 -12.45 2.90 51.18
N GLU A 55 -11.58 2.32 50.34
CA GLU A 55 -10.40 1.55 50.75
C GLU A 55 -9.20 2.44 51.17
N GLY A 56 -9.32 3.77 51.06
CA GLY A 56 -8.29 4.74 51.46
C GLY A 56 -7.23 5.02 50.40
N VAL A 57 -7.50 4.72 49.12
CA VAL A 57 -6.62 5.03 47.99
C VAL A 57 -6.75 6.51 47.59
N ASP A 58 -5.63 7.19 47.31
CA ASP A 58 -5.61 8.58 46.83
C ASP A 58 -6.07 8.66 45.36
N VAL A 59 -7.32 9.08 45.15
CA VAL A 59 -7.94 9.20 43.82
C VAL A 59 -8.38 10.64 43.58
N ALA A 60 -7.96 11.22 42.46
CA ALA A 60 -8.41 12.53 42.02
C ALA A 60 -9.10 12.46 40.64
N VAL A 61 -10.05 13.35 40.42
CA VAL A 61 -10.79 13.48 39.16
C VAL A 61 -10.19 14.64 38.37
N GLY A 62 -9.57 14.33 37.22
CA GLY A 62 -9.05 15.35 36.32
C GLY A 62 -10.13 15.92 35.40
N ALA A 63 -10.79 15.03 34.65
CA ALA A 63 -11.88 15.40 33.75
C ALA A 63 -12.88 14.26 33.66
N VAL A 64 -14.14 14.53 34.02
CA VAL A 64 -15.25 13.60 33.84
C VAL A 64 -16.42 14.36 33.24
N GLU A 65 -17.05 13.79 32.22
CA GLU A 65 -18.18 14.43 31.54
C GLU A 65 -19.49 13.72 31.86
N THR A 66 -20.30 14.36 32.70
CA THR A 66 -21.56 13.78 33.18
C THR A 66 -22.69 13.91 32.16
N HIS A 67 -22.57 14.80 31.17
CA HIS A 67 -23.59 15.06 30.15
C HIS A 67 -24.98 15.37 30.75
N GLY A 68 -25.02 15.98 31.96
CA GLY A 68 -26.26 16.29 32.68
C GLY A 68 -26.97 15.09 33.33
N ARG A 69 -26.31 13.94 33.45
CA ARG A 69 -26.89 12.72 34.07
C ARG A 69 -26.78 12.80 35.59
N TYR A 70 -27.92 12.95 36.27
CA TYR A 70 -28.00 13.06 37.74
C TYR A 70 -27.36 11.87 38.47
N ASP A 71 -27.61 10.64 38.02
CA ASP A 71 -27.07 9.43 38.67
C ASP A 71 -25.53 9.36 38.59
N THR A 72 -24.95 9.74 37.44
CA THR A 72 -23.49 9.79 37.25
C THR A 72 -22.87 10.95 38.01
N ALA A 73 -23.52 12.13 38.02
CA ALA A 73 -23.07 13.28 38.78
C ALA A 73 -23.10 13.01 40.30
N GLY A 74 -24.07 12.23 40.78
CA GLY A 74 -24.12 11.78 42.18
C GLY A 74 -22.93 10.92 42.60
N LEU A 75 -22.27 10.21 41.66
CA LEU A 75 -21.05 9.45 41.95
C LEU A 75 -19.80 10.32 42.09
N LEU A 76 -19.81 11.55 41.56
CA LEU A 76 -18.71 12.51 41.75
C LEU A 76 -18.72 13.14 43.15
N LEU A 77 -19.87 13.14 43.84
CA LEU A 77 -19.99 13.69 45.18
C LEU A 77 -19.10 12.91 46.16
N GLY A 78 -18.14 13.61 46.75
CA GLY A 78 -17.17 13.04 47.70
C GLY A 78 -15.83 12.64 47.07
N LEU A 79 -15.64 12.78 45.76
CA LEU A 79 -14.34 12.64 45.11
C LEU A 79 -13.63 14.01 45.00
N GLU A 80 -12.31 14.03 45.12
CA GLU A 80 -11.50 15.24 44.88
C GLU A 80 -11.51 15.57 43.38
N VAL A 81 -12.02 16.73 42.98
CA VAL A 81 -12.05 17.17 41.58
C VAL A 81 -11.05 18.30 41.38
N LEU A 82 -10.11 18.12 40.45
CA LEU A 82 -9.13 19.14 40.10
C LEU A 82 -9.80 20.30 39.35
N PRO A 83 -9.36 21.55 39.57
CA PRO A 83 -9.91 22.69 38.86
C PRO A 83 -9.58 22.60 37.36
N ARG A 84 -10.57 22.87 36.50
CA ARG A 84 -10.38 22.97 35.05
C ARG A 84 -9.70 24.28 34.68
N ARG A 85 -8.94 24.27 33.58
CA ARG A 85 -8.28 25.45 33.01
C ARG A 85 -9.18 26.11 31.98
N ALA A 86 -9.49 27.38 32.19
CA ALA A 86 -10.26 28.21 31.27
C ALA A 86 -9.37 28.74 30.13
N LEU A 87 -9.66 28.35 28.89
CA LEU A 87 -8.93 28.77 27.69
C LEU A 87 -9.82 29.60 26.74
N PRO A 88 -9.45 30.85 26.39
CA PRO A 88 -10.23 31.67 25.48
C PRO A 88 -10.06 31.20 24.03
N HIS A 89 -11.17 30.90 23.34
CA HIS A 89 -11.19 30.44 21.96
C HIS A 89 -12.39 31.03 21.18
N HIS A 90 -12.14 31.77 20.10
CA HIS A 90 -13.15 32.40 19.23
C HIS A 90 -14.30 33.11 19.99
N GLY A 91 -13.98 33.88 21.04
CA GLY A 91 -14.97 34.64 21.82
C GLY A 91 -15.78 33.82 22.82
N ARG A 92 -15.46 32.54 23.02
CA ARG A 92 -15.98 31.68 24.09
C ARG A 92 -14.84 31.21 25.00
N VAL A 93 -15.13 30.91 26.25
CA VAL A 93 -14.17 30.29 27.19
C VAL A 93 -14.46 28.79 27.21
N LEU A 94 -13.45 27.97 26.91
CA LEU A 94 -13.52 26.51 26.97
C LEU A 94 -12.87 26.05 28.28
N ASP A 95 -13.55 25.21 29.05
CA ASP A 95 -13.01 24.58 30.25
C ASP A 95 -12.35 23.25 29.89
N GLU A 96 -11.03 23.15 30.00
CA GLU A 96 -10.25 21.96 29.65
C GLU A 96 -9.50 21.39 30.86
N PHE A 97 -9.11 20.12 30.79
CA PHE A 97 -8.27 19.47 31.78
C PHE A 97 -6.93 20.20 31.97
N ASP A 98 -6.54 20.46 33.23
CA ASP A 98 -5.24 21.04 33.57
C ASP A 98 -4.21 19.94 33.90
N LEU A 99 -3.45 19.54 32.87
CA LEU A 99 -2.39 18.55 33.00
C LEU A 99 -1.30 18.98 33.99
N ASP A 100 -0.90 20.26 34.00
CA ASP A 100 0.19 20.74 34.85
C ASP A 100 -0.25 20.74 36.33
N ALA A 101 -1.52 21.06 36.62
CA ALA A 101 -2.07 20.94 37.96
C ALA A 101 -2.12 19.47 38.45
N ALA A 102 -2.48 18.53 37.57
CA ALA A 102 -2.49 17.10 37.90
C ALA A 102 -1.07 16.56 38.17
N LEU A 103 -0.09 16.96 37.36
CA LEU A 103 1.32 16.60 37.55
C LEU A 103 1.91 17.21 38.83
N ALA A 104 1.45 18.40 39.24
CA ALA A 104 1.85 19.02 40.51
C ALA A 104 1.21 18.31 41.72
N ARG A 105 -0.07 17.92 41.63
CA ARG A 105 -0.80 17.22 42.69
C ARG A 105 -0.31 15.78 42.92
N ARG A 106 0.13 15.09 41.87
CA ARG A 106 0.60 13.69 41.89
C ARG A 106 -0.33 12.75 42.68
N PRO A 107 -1.62 12.63 42.31
CA PRO A 107 -2.48 11.61 42.92
C PRO A 107 -1.95 10.21 42.57
N ARG A 108 -2.32 9.21 43.37
CA ARG A 108 -2.00 7.81 43.01
C ARG A 108 -2.78 7.38 41.78
N ILE A 109 -4.08 7.67 41.73
CA ILE A 109 -4.95 7.38 40.58
C ILE A 109 -5.62 8.68 40.11
N LEU A 110 -5.57 8.95 38.81
CA LEU A 110 -6.27 10.05 38.16
C LEU A 110 -7.36 9.52 37.21
N LEU A 111 -8.58 10.02 37.38
CA LEU A 111 -9.69 9.72 36.46
C LEU A 111 -9.72 10.75 35.32
N LEU A 112 -9.64 10.25 34.08
CA LEU A 112 -9.72 11.04 32.86
C LEU A 112 -10.70 10.38 31.88
N ASP A 113 -11.90 10.92 31.77
CA ASP A 113 -12.92 10.43 30.86
C ASP A 113 -12.61 10.81 29.41
N GLU A 114 -13.18 10.06 28.46
CA GLU A 114 -13.08 10.29 27.01
C GLU A 114 -11.64 10.36 26.46
N LEU A 115 -10.94 9.22 26.43
CA LEU A 115 -9.55 9.12 25.95
C LEU A 115 -9.31 9.71 24.54
N ALA A 116 -10.33 9.67 23.69
CA ALA A 116 -10.29 10.13 22.30
C ALA A 116 -10.42 11.65 22.13
N HIS A 117 -10.77 12.37 23.21
CA HIS A 117 -11.07 13.80 23.18
C HIS A 117 -9.94 14.63 22.57
N THR A 118 -10.35 15.62 21.78
CA THR A 118 -9.45 16.63 21.23
C THR A 118 -9.35 17.81 22.19
N ASN A 119 -8.16 18.05 22.74
CA ASN A 119 -7.97 19.12 23.72
C ASN A 119 -8.18 20.50 23.10
N ALA A 120 -8.66 21.46 23.90
CA ALA A 120 -8.86 22.83 23.46
C ALA A 120 -7.55 23.46 22.90
N PRO A 121 -7.62 24.24 21.80
CA PRO A 121 -6.46 24.92 21.23
C PRO A 121 -5.77 25.84 22.25
N GLY A 122 -4.47 25.63 22.47
CA GLY A 122 -3.69 26.29 23.54
C GLY A 122 -3.32 25.38 24.71
N SER A 123 -3.84 24.14 24.73
CA SER A 123 -3.40 23.06 25.62
C SER A 123 -2.01 22.52 25.23
N ARG A 124 -1.30 21.90 26.17
CA ARG A 124 0.05 21.35 25.96
C ARG A 124 0.10 20.32 24.83
N HIS A 125 -0.87 19.40 24.84
CA HIS A 125 -1.04 18.37 23.83
C HIS A 125 -2.34 18.55 23.06
N ALA A 126 -2.37 18.09 21.82
CA ALA A 126 -3.54 18.19 20.95
C ALA A 126 -4.62 17.14 21.28
N LYS A 127 -4.22 16.01 21.87
CA LYS A 127 -5.11 14.88 22.16
C LYS A 127 -4.97 14.43 23.61
N ARG A 128 -6.09 14.09 24.25
CA ARG A 128 -6.11 13.67 25.67
C ARG A 128 -5.27 12.42 25.93
N TRP A 129 -5.23 11.48 25.00
CA TRP A 129 -4.36 10.31 25.13
C TRP A 129 -2.86 10.65 25.24
N GLN A 130 -2.42 11.80 24.74
CA GLN A 130 -1.04 12.28 24.91
C GLN A 130 -0.81 12.77 26.36
N ASP A 131 -1.79 13.46 26.95
CA ASP A 131 -1.76 13.84 28.37
C ASP A 131 -1.68 12.59 29.27
N VAL A 132 -2.47 11.56 28.94
CA VAL A 132 -2.45 10.27 29.66
C VAL A 132 -1.07 9.63 29.62
N LEU A 133 -0.40 9.62 28.46
CA LEU A 133 0.95 9.07 28.34
C LEU A 133 1.98 9.86 29.16
N GLU A 134 1.85 11.19 29.28
CA GLU A 134 2.71 12.01 30.14
C GLU A 134 2.47 11.73 31.63
N LEU A 135 1.21 11.57 32.04
CA LEU A 135 0.84 11.22 33.42
C LEU A 135 1.39 9.86 33.84
N LEU A 136 1.25 8.85 32.97
CA LEU A 136 1.83 7.52 33.21
C LEU A 136 3.35 7.59 33.31
N GLY A 137 4.00 8.39 32.45
CA GLY A 137 5.45 8.65 32.52
C GLY A 137 5.91 9.36 33.80
N ALA A 138 5.00 10.10 34.45
CA ALA A 138 5.24 10.75 35.74
C ALA A 138 4.96 9.84 36.96
N GLY A 139 4.52 8.61 36.74
CA GLY A 139 4.21 7.63 37.80
C GLY A 139 2.77 7.70 38.35
N ILE A 140 1.84 8.37 37.65
CA ILE A 140 0.44 8.52 38.06
C ILE A 140 -0.40 7.45 37.35
N GLU A 141 -1.13 6.61 38.08
CA GLU A 141 -2.04 5.62 37.47
C GLU A 141 -3.24 6.34 36.83
N VAL A 142 -3.65 5.93 35.64
CA VAL A 142 -4.74 6.61 34.90
C VAL A 142 -5.87 5.66 34.58
N TYR A 143 -7.09 6.05 34.97
CA TYR A 143 -8.33 5.34 34.65
C TYR A 143 -9.12 6.17 33.64
N THR A 144 -9.44 5.59 32.48
CA THR A 144 -10.08 6.31 31.37
C THR A 144 -11.20 5.51 30.73
N THR A 145 -12.03 6.17 29.92
CA THR A 145 -13.03 5.48 29.10
C THR A 145 -12.73 5.59 27.61
N LEU A 146 -13.14 4.58 26.84
CA LEU A 146 -13.00 4.53 25.39
C LEU A 146 -14.17 3.78 24.75
N ASN A 147 -14.66 4.27 23.60
CA ASN A 147 -15.60 3.50 22.77
C ASN A 147 -14.90 2.83 21.59
N VAL A 148 -15.46 1.72 21.10
CA VAL A 148 -14.99 1.02 19.89
C VAL A 148 -14.89 1.94 18.67
N GLN A 149 -15.79 2.92 18.53
CA GLN A 149 -15.78 3.84 17.38
C GLN A 149 -14.59 4.81 17.34
N HIS A 150 -13.86 4.95 18.44
CA HIS A 150 -12.71 5.84 18.53
C HIS A 150 -11.39 5.09 18.32
N VAL A 151 -11.41 3.78 18.10
CA VAL A 151 -10.21 3.01 17.76
C VAL A 151 -9.89 3.25 16.29
N GLU A 152 -8.67 3.72 16.00
CA GLU A 152 -8.24 4.12 14.65
C GLU A 152 -8.46 3.00 13.62
N SER A 153 -7.99 1.78 13.89
CA SER A 153 -8.13 0.65 12.95
C SER A 153 -9.57 0.23 12.65
N LEU A 154 -10.53 0.60 13.52
CA LEU A 154 -11.94 0.22 13.40
C LEU A 154 -12.81 1.36 12.85
N ASN A 155 -12.25 2.56 12.64
CA ASN A 155 -13.02 3.74 12.26
C ASN A 155 -13.81 3.52 10.96
N ASP A 156 -13.16 3.02 9.91
CA ASP A 156 -13.79 2.79 8.60
C ASP A 156 -14.91 1.76 8.67
N VAL A 157 -14.70 0.68 9.42
CA VAL A 157 -15.68 -0.40 9.62
C VAL A 157 -16.90 0.13 10.37
N VAL A 158 -16.67 0.93 11.41
CA VAL A 158 -17.73 1.57 12.20
C VAL A 158 -18.49 2.61 11.38
N ALA A 159 -17.80 3.37 10.53
CA ALA A 159 -18.42 4.33 9.62
C ALA A 159 -19.32 3.65 8.58
N GLN A 160 -18.94 2.47 8.08
CA GLN A 160 -19.79 1.66 7.19
C GLN A 160 -21.07 1.16 7.88
N ILE A 161 -20.99 0.79 9.16
CA ILE A 161 -22.13 0.30 9.94
C ILE A 161 -23.07 1.45 10.36
N THR A 162 -22.50 2.55 10.85
CA THR A 162 -23.26 3.64 11.49
C THR A 162 -23.59 4.80 10.55
N HIS A 163 -22.93 4.87 9.39
CA HIS A 163 -22.96 5.99 8.44
C HIS A 163 -22.48 7.33 9.02
N VAL A 164 -21.78 7.31 10.16
CA VAL A 164 -21.24 8.50 10.82
C VAL A 164 -19.72 8.38 10.87
N GLN A 165 -19.02 9.38 10.33
CA GLN A 165 -17.56 9.45 10.43
C GLN A 165 -17.15 10.10 11.75
N VAL A 166 -16.31 9.41 12.51
CA VAL A 166 -15.78 9.89 13.80
C VAL A 166 -14.42 10.52 13.56
N ARG A 167 -14.28 11.81 13.87
CA ARG A 167 -13.01 12.55 13.70
C ARG A 167 -12.06 12.44 14.89
N GLU A 168 -12.57 11.99 16.02
CA GLU A 168 -11.81 11.84 17.25
C GLU A 168 -11.43 10.38 17.47
N THR A 169 -10.15 10.07 17.30
CA THR A 169 -9.62 8.72 17.35
C THR A 169 -8.40 8.58 18.25
N VAL A 170 -8.13 7.34 18.64
CA VAL A 170 -7.00 6.90 19.43
C VAL A 170 -6.27 5.81 18.64
N PRO A 171 -4.95 5.93 18.43
CA PRO A 171 -4.17 4.87 17.81
C PRO A 171 -4.25 3.57 18.60
N ASP A 172 -4.34 2.43 17.91
CA ASP A 172 -4.37 1.09 18.52
C ASP A 172 -3.22 0.88 19.52
N SER A 173 -2.02 1.36 19.20
CA SER A 173 -0.84 1.23 20.06
C SER A 173 -0.96 1.90 21.43
N VAL A 174 -1.88 2.86 21.60
CA VAL A 174 -2.17 3.45 22.90
C VAL A 174 -3.08 2.53 23.69
N LEU A 175 -4.10 1.93 23.06
CA LEU A 175 -4.98 0.97 23.71
C LEU A 175 -4.21 -0.30 24.10
N ASP A 176 -3.28 -0.75 23.26
CA ASP A 176 -2.45 -1.93 23.51
C ASP A 176 -1.47 -1.74 24.69
N ARG A 177 -1.21 -0.48 25.09
CA ARG A 177 -0.44 -0.15 26.31
C ARG A 177 -1.25 -0.26 27.60
N ALA A 178 -2.56 -0.45 27.54
CA ALA A 178 -3.38 -0.62 28.73
C ALA A 178 -3.03 -1.93 29.45
N ASP A 179 -2.73 -1.83 30.74
CA ASP A 179 -2.50 -2.97 31.61
C ASP A 179 -3.79 -3.75 31.87
N GLU A 180 -4.92 -3.03 31.92
CA GLU A 180 -6.24 -3.62 32.13
C GLU A 180 -7.28 -2.94 31.25
N ILE A 181 -8.05 -3.73 30.51
CA ILE A 181 -9.21 -3.26 29.74
C ILE A 181 -10.47 -3.92 30.29
N GLU A 182 -11.34 -3.15 30.93
CA GLU A 182 -12.61 -3.63 31.46
C GLU A 182 -13.73 -3.40 30.43
N LEU A 183 -14.29 -4.49 29.89
CA LEU A 183 -15.40 -4.40 28.95
C LEU A 183 -16.70 -4.08 29.70
N VAL A 184 -17.26 -2.91 29.43
CA VAL A 184 -18.58 -2.49 29.92
C VAL A 184 -19.61 -2.81 28.85
N ASP A 185 -20.28 -3.96 29.01
CA ASP A 185 -21.27 -4.49 28.08
C ASP A 185 -22.69 -4.45 28.67
N VAL A 186 -23.65 -4.04 27.85
CA VAL A 186 -25.08 -3.95 28.18
C VAL A 186 -25.84 -4.48 26.98
N ALA A 187 -26.97 -5.16 27.21
CA ALA A 187 -27.79 -5.66 26.11
C ALA A 187 -28.25 -4.49 25.21
N PRO A 188 -28.19 -4.60 23.87
CA PRO A 188 -28.62 -3.54 22.97
C PRO A 188 -30.06 -3.05 23.22
N GLU A 189 -30.95 -3.96 23.62
CA GLU A 189 -32.34 -3.67 23.99
C GLU A 189 -32.40 -2.76 25.23
N GLU A 190 -31.60 -3.04 26.26
CA GLU A 190 -31.52 -2.22 27.48
C GLU A 190 -30.89 -0.85 27.18
N LEU A 191 -29.89 -0.78 26.29
CA LEU A 191 -29.31 0.50 25.87
C LEU A 191 -30.33 1.37 25.12
N LEU A 192 -31.16 0.75 24.27
CA LEU A 192 -32.25 1.45 23.58
C LEU A 192 -33.34 1.92 24.54
N GLU A 193 -33.63 1.13 25.59
CA GLU A 193 -34.57 1.50 26.65
C GLU A 193 -34.04 2.69 27.46
N ARG A 194 -32.77 2.64 27.90
CA ARG A 194 -32.11 3.76 28.59
C ARG A 194 -32.09 5.03 27.75
N LEU A 195 -31.96 4.91 26.41
CA LEU A 195 -32.07 6.05 25.50
C LEU A 195 -33.50 6.62 25.46
N ARG A 196 -34.54 5.77 25.45
CA ARG A 196 -35.95 6.20 25.48
C ARG A 196 -36.31 6.89 26.80
N GLU A 197 -35.73 6.44 27.89
CA GLU A 197 -35.88 7.04 29.23
C GLU A 197 -35.08 8.35 29.40
N GLY A 198 -34.32 8.79 28.40
CA GLY A 198 -33.51 10.02 28.46
C GLY A 198 -32.22 9.89 29.29
N LYS A 199 -31.79 8.66 29.62
CA LYS A 199 -30.60 8.40 30.46
C LYS A 199 -29.28 8.46 29.68
N VAL A 200 -29.32 8.55 28.34
CA VAL A 200 -28.14 8.52 27.46
C VAL A 200 -27.84 9.87 26.80
N TYR A 201 -28.85 10.65 26.37
CA TYR A 201 -28.69 11.98 25.77
C TYR A 201 -29.76 12.96 26.27
N ILE A 202 -29.46 14.26 26.22
CA ILE A 202 -30.43 15.34 26.40
C ILE A 202 -31.46 15.29 25.24
N PRO A 203 -32.78 15.47 25.48
CA PRO A 203 -33.85 15.17 24.52
C PRO A 203 -33.69 15.71 23.10
N GLU A 204 -33.11 16.90 22.94
CA GLU A 204 -32.95 17.57 21.62
C GLU A 204 -31.90 16.90 20.72
N GLN A 205 -30.84 16.30 21.29
CA GLN A 205 -29.79 15.59 20.54
C GLN A 205 -30.12 14.11 20.30
N ALA A 206 -31.07 13.55 21.05
CA ALA A 206 -31.47 12.16 20.97
C ALA A 206 -32.23 11.81 19.66
N ALA A 207 -32.93 12.78 19.06
CA ALA A 207 -33.76 12.55 17.87
C ALA A 207 -32.92 12.22 16.60
N LEU A 208 -31.86 13.00 16.33
CA LEU A 208 -30.96 12.78 15.18
C LEU A 208 -30.07 11.53 15.35
N ALA A 209 -29.61 11.25 16.57
CA ALA A 209 -28.77 10.07 16.85
C ALA A 209 -29.55 8.74 16.74
N ARG A 210 -30.87 8.77 16.97
CA ARG A 210 -31.77 7.60 16.82
C ARG A 210 -31.94 7.13 15.38
N GLU A 211 -31.85 8.02 14.40
CA GLU A 211 -32.11 7.68 13.00
C GLU A 211 -30.94 6.96 12.31
N HIS A 212 -29.72 7.05 12.85
CA HIS A 212 -28.52 6.46 12.23
C HIS A 212 -27.67 5.59 13.18
N PHE A 213 -27.32 6.08 14.37
CA PHE A 213 -26.36 5.37 15.25
C PHE A 213 -27.03 4.30 16.14
N PHE A 214 -28.14 4.64 16.81
CA PHE A 214 -28.82 3.74 17.77
C PHE A 214 -29.88 2.85 17.11
N LYS A 215 -29.49 2.10 16.08
CA LYS A 215 -30.30 1.01 15.50
C LYS A 215 -29.88 -0.33 16.08
N ARG A 216 -30.84 -1.23 16.33
CA ARG A 216 -30.56 -2.56 16.88
C ARG A 216 -29.48 -3.32 16.11
N GLY A 217 -29.55 -3.32 14.77
CA GLY A 217 -28.54 -3.96 13.92
C GLY A 217 -27.14 -3.35 14.08
N ASN A 218 -27.06 -2.02 14.14
CA ASN A 218 -25.80 -1.29 14.31
C ASN A 218 -25.19 -1.59 15.68
N LEU A 219 -25.99 -1.59 16.75
CA LEU A 219 -25.53 -1.91 18.09
C LEU A 219 -25.04 -3.35 18.23
N LEU A 220 -25.68 -4.32 17.57
CA LEU A 220 -25.21 -5.71 17.54
C LEU A 220 -23.84 -5.83 16.86
N ALA A 221 -23.67 -5.16 15.71
CA ALA A 221 -22.40 -5.16 14.99
C ALA A 221 -21.28 -4.47 15.77
N LEU A 222 -21.55 -3.32 16.40
CA LEU A 222 -20.58 -2.64 17.26
C LEU A 222 -20.20 -3.49 18.48
N ARG A 223 -21.17 -4.19 19.08
CA ARG A 223 -20.93 -5.12 20.20
C ARG A 223 -20.05 -6.29 19.77
N GLU A 224 -20.28 -6.86 18.60
CA GLU A 224 -19.43 -7.90 18.02
C GLU A 224 -18.00 -7.41 17.82
N LEU A 225 -17.81 -6.21 17.24
CA LEU A 225 -16.49 -5.62 17.04
C LEU A 225 -15.75 -5.39 18.37
N ALA A 226 -16.45 -4.89 19.39
CA ALA A 226 -15.88 -4.69 20.72
C ALA A 226 -15.46 -6.01 21.38
N LEU A 227 -16.31 -7.04 21.31
CA LEU A 227 -16.02 -8.37 21.86
C LEU A 227 -14.84 -9.04 21.13
N ARG A 228 -14.78 -8.90 19.80
CA ARG A 228 -13.70 -9.44 19.00
C ARG A 228 -12.37 -8.78 19.35
N ARG A 229 -12.32 -7.45 19.47
CA ARG A 229 -11.09 -6.75 19.87
C ARG A 229 -10.63 -7.16 21.26
N MET A 230 -11.56 -7.34 22.19
CA MET A 230 -11.23 -7.87 23.52
C MET A 230 -10.68 -9.30 23.46
N ALA A 231 -11.25 -10.18 22.63
CA ALA A 231 -10.76 -11.55 22.47
C ALA A 231 -9.33 -11.58 21.90
N GLU A 232 -9.02 -10.75 20.91
CA GLU A 232 -7.68 -10.62 20.33
C GLU A 232 -6.64 -10.20 21.40
N ARG A 233 -6.99 -9.24 22.28
CA ARG A 233 -6.12 -8.82 23.39
C ARG A 233 -5.92 -9.92 24.45
N VAL A 234 -7.00 -10.64 24.82
CA VAL A 234 -6.91 -11.75 25.78
C VAL A 234 -5.97 -12.85 25.28
N ASP A 235 -5.99 -13.15 23.98
CA ASP A 235 -5.06 -14.10 23.38
C ASP A 235 -3.60 -13.62 23.50
N GLU A 236 -3.34 -12.32 23.31
CA GLU A 236 -2.01 -11.72 23.51
C GLU A 236 -1.56 -11.72 24.98
N ASP A 237 -2.44 -11.40 25.92
CA ASP A 237 -2.13 -11.45 27.36
C ASP A 237 -1.80 -12.87 27.82
N VAL A 238 -2.53 -13.87 27.32
CA VAL A 238 -2.25 -15.28 27.60
C VAL A 238 -0.90 -15.69 27.01
N LEU A 239 -0.52 -15.19 25.84
CA LEU A 239 0.80 -15.44 25.26
C LEU A 239 1.92 -14.76 26.07
N ALA A 240 1.76 -13.48 26.43
CA ALA A 240 2.73 -12.73 27.22
C ALA A 240 2.91 -13.29 28.64
N PHE A 241 1.82 -13.72 29.29
CA PHE A 241 1.87 -14.39 30.59
C PHE A 241 2.65 -15.72 30.53
N ARG A 242 2.53 -16.47 29.43
CA ARG A 242 3.23 -17.75 29.22
C ARG A 242 4.71 -17.59 28.97
N GLU A 243 5.10 -16.61 28.16
CA GLU A 243 6.51 -16.26 27.94
C GLU A 243 7.17 -15.79 29.24
N ALA A 244 6.47 -15.00 30.05
CA ALA A 244 6.95 -14.56 31.35
C ALA A 244 7.08 -15.71 32.37
N HIS A 245 6.08 -16.58 32.49
CA HIS A 245 6.08 -17.60 33.56
C HIS A 245 6.76 -18.93 33.19
N GLY A 246 7.28 -19.08 31.97
CA GLY A 246 7.96 -20.30 31.53
C GLY A 246 7.08 -21.56 31.62
N VAL A 247 5.75 -21.38 31.62
CA VAL A 247 4.78 -22.46 31.78
C VAL A 247 4.67 -23.20 30.45
N GLN A 248 5.36 -24.33 30.31
CA GLN A 248 5.25 -25.22 29.14
C GLN A 248 3.89 -25.93 29.01
N ARG A 249 2.95 -25.70 29.95
CA ARG A 249 1.66 -26.40 29.95
C ARG A 249 0.69 -25.76 28.96
N ALA A 250 0.11 -26.60 28.10
CA ALA A 250 -0.94 -26.22 27.17
C ALA A 250 -2.25 -25.99 27.94
N TRP A 251 -2.60 -24.75 28.29
CA TRP A 251 -4.00 -24.45 28.57
C TRP A 251 -4.76 -24.57 27.25
N ALA A 252 -5.39 -25.72 27.05
CA ALA A 252 -6.17 -26.05 25.88
C ALA A 252 -7.63 -25.62 26.09
N THR A 253 -7.91 -24.32 25.98
CA THR A 253 -9.29 -23.82 25.91
C THR A 253 -9.92 -24.02 24.52
N ALA A 254 -9.11 -24.32 23.48
CA ALA A 254 -9.59 -24.64 22.14
C ALA A 254 -8.90 -25.88 21.56
N GLU A 255 -9.71 -26.82 21.09
CA GLU A 255 -9.26 -28.06 20.44
C GLU A 255 -8.57 -27.76 19.10
N ARG A 256 -7.47 -28.46 18.78
CA ARG A 256 -6.70 -28.28 17.54
C ARG A 256 -6.20 -29.62 17.00
N VAL A 257 -6.48 -29.91 15.74
CA VAL A 257 -6.17 -31.23 15.15
C VAL A 257 -5.04 -31.12 14.12
N LEU A 258 -4.03 -31.97 14.20
CA LEU A 258 -2.95 -32.11 13.22
C LEU A 258 -3.08 -33.43 12.49
N VAL A 259 -3.04 -33.42 11.16
CA VAL A 259 -3.05 -34.63 10.33
C VAL A 259 -1.71 -34.73 9.62
N CYS A 260 -0.98 -35.82 9.82
CA CYS A 260 0.26 -36.04 9.08
C CYS A 260 -0.02 -36.70 7.73
N VAL A 261 0.36 -36.02 6.66
CA VAL A 261 0.07 -36.39 5.28
C VAL A 261 1.34 -36.87 4.59
N GLY A 262 1.27 -38.03 3.93
CA GLY A 262 2.38 -38.62 3.18
C GLY A 262 2.02 -38.95 1.73
N PRO A 263 2.97 -39.50 0.95
CA PRO A 263 2.73 -39.95 -0.42
C PRO A 263 1.93 -41.27 -0.49
N ALA A 264 1.67 -41.92 0.65
CA ALA A 264 0.95 -43.19 0.71
C ALA A 264 -0.51 -43.03 0.23
N PRO A 265 -1.06 -44.00 -0.54
CA PRO A 265 -2.43 -43.93 -1.07
C PRO A 265 -3.52 -43.71 0.00
N ASP A 266 -3.29 -44.20 1.22
CA ASP A 266 -4.26 -44.09 2.32
C ASP A 266 -4.31 -42.67 2.92
N SER A 267 -3.39 -41.78 2.56
CA SER A 267 -3.33 -40.42 3.12
C SER A 267 -4.56 -39.60 2.75
N ALA A 268 -5.18 -39.84 1.59
CA ALA A 268 -6.48 -39.23 1.25
C ALA A 268 -7.58 -39.61 2.27
N ARG A 269 -7.57 -40.84 2.78
CA ARG A 269 -8.50 -41.28 3.83
C ARG A 269 -8.16 -40.66 5.19
N LEU A 270 -6.88 -40.52 5.51
CA LEU A 270 -6.41 -39.82 6.71
C LEU A 270 -6.89 -38.37 6.71
N VAL A 271 -6.75 -37.66 5.59
CA VAL A 271 -7.21 -36.28 5.43
C VAL A 271 -8.73 -36.19 5.66
N ARG A 272 -9.53 -37.05 5.02
CA ARG A 272 -11.00 -37.07 5.22
C ARG A 272 -11.40 -37.44 6.66
N ALA A 273 -10.68 -38.35 7.30
CA ALA A 273 -10.92 -38.72 8.69
C ALA A 273 -10.54 -37.59 9.65
N GLY A 274 -9.41 -36.93 9.42
CA GLY A 274 -9.00 -35.74 10.16
C GLY A 274 -10.01 -34.61 10.06
N ARG A 275 -10.56 -34.35 8.85
CA ARG A 275 -11.66 -33.40 8.67
C ARG A 275 -12.90 -33.75 9.50
N ARG A 276 -13.30 -35.03 9.55
CA ARG A 276 -14.43 -35.49 10.36
C ARG A 276 -14.19 -35.27 11.85
N ILE A 277 -12.99 -35.58 12.34
CA ILE A 277 -12.59 -35.35 13.74
C ILE A 277 -12.63 -33.85 14.05
N ALA A 278 -11.99 -33.02 13.22
CA ALA A 278 -11.98 -31.57 13.38
C ALA A 278 -13.38 -30.94 13.35
N ALA A 279 -14.23 -31.38 12.42
CA ALA A 279 -15.61 -30.91 12.32
C ALA A 279 -16.46 -31.29 13.55
N GLY A 280 -16.29 -32.51 14.07
CA GLY A 280 -16.97 -32.95 15.30
C GLY A 280 -16.59 -32.14 16.53
N LEU A 281 -15.33 -31.70 16.59
CA LEU A 281 -14.78 -30.89 17.68
C LEU A 281 -14.96 -29.38 17.49
N ARG A 282 -15.49 -28.95 16.33
CA ARG A 282 -15.49 -27.54 15.88
C ARG A 282 -14.11 -26.87 16.00
N ALA A 283 -13.08 -27.65 15.73
CA ALA A 283 -11.68 -27.28 15.90
C ALA A 283 -11.03 -26.85 14.57
N PRO A 284 -10.14 -25.85 14.56
CA PRO A 284 -9.24 -25.65 13.44
C PRO A 284 -8.29 -26.87 13.31
N TRP A 285 -7.88 -27.15 12.08
CA TRP A 285 -7.04 -28.32 11.80
C TRP A 285 -5.98 -28.04 10.74
N PHE A 286 -4.87 -28.75 10.89
CA PHE A 286 -3.66 -28.60 10.10
C PHE A 286 -3.37 -29.90 9.35
N ALA A 287 -2.86 -29.79 8.13
CA ALA A 287 -2.33 -30.91 7.36
C ALA A 287 -0.83 -30.73 7.14
N ALA A 288 -0.02 -31.53 7.82
CA ALA A 288 1.43 -31.41 7.78
C ALA A 288 2.08 -32.49 6.92
N ALA A 289 2.90 -32.09 5.96
CA ALA A 289 3.84 -32.96 5.26
C ALA A 289 5.27 -32.66 5.74
N VAL A 290 6.04 -33.71 6.04
CA VAL A 290 7.42 -33.55 6.51
C VAL A 290 8.42 -33.98 5.45
N GLU A 291 9.28 -33.06 5.05
CA GLU A 291 10.40 -33.29 4.16
C GLU A 291 11.67 -33.53 5.00
N ALA A 292 12.12 -34.78 5.01
CA ALA A 292 13.32 -35.18 5.77
C ALA A 292 14.60 -34.70 5.06
N THR A 293 15.40 -33.86 5.72
CA THR A 293 16.69 -33.40 5.18
C THR A 293 17.69 -34.57 5.12
N GLY A 294 18.22 -34.85 3.93
CA GLY A 294 19.19 -35.95 3.70
C GLY A 294 18.59 -37.29 3.25
N ARG A 295 17.28 -37.36 2.94
CA ARG A 295 16.72 -38.46 2.15
C ARG A 295 16.73 -38.11 0.66
N PRO A 296 16.89 -39.10 -0.24
CA PRO A 296 16.77 -38.85 -1.67
C PRO A 296 15.38 -38.26 -1.97
N PRO A 297 15.29 -37.29 -2.90
CA PRO A 297 14.02 -36.68 -3.26
C PRO A 297 13.01 -37.74 -3.67
N LEU A 298 11.75 -37.55 -3.26
CA LEU A 298 10.65 -38.44 -3.62
C LEU A 298 10.59 -38.58 -5.16
N PRO A 299 10.34 -39.81 -5.68
CA PRO A 299 10.03 -40.02 -7.09
C PRO A 299 8.91 -39.09 -7.55
N GLU A 300 8.93 -38.64 -8.80
CA GLU A 300 7.94 -37.67 -9.33
C GLU A 300 6.50 -38.11 -9.04
N VAL A 301 6.17 -39.39 -9.26
CA VAL A 301 4.84 -39.97 -9.00
C VAL A 301 4.42 -39.86 -7.52
N ASP A 302 5.36 -40.05 -6.59
CA ASP A 302 5.07 -39.96 -5.15
C ASP A 302 4.96 -38.51 -4.69
N ARG A 303 5.72 -37.59 -5.31
CA ARG A 303 5.61 -36.15 -5.09
C ARG A 303 4.27 -35.62 -5.56
N ASP A 304 3.83 -36.00 -6.75
CA ASP A 304 2.54 -35.62 -7.31
C ASP A 304 1.38 -36.12 -6.43
N ARG A 305 1.49 -37.34 -5.90
CA ARG A 305 0.50 -37.89 -4.94
C ARG A 305 0.47 -37.11 -3.63
N LEU A 306 1.63 -36.78 -3.08
CA LEU A 306 1.71 -35.97 -1.85
C LEU A 306 1.06 -34.60 -2.08
N GLU A 307 1.36 -33.94 -3.20
CA GLU A 307 0.73 -32.67 -3.57
C GLU A 307 -0.79 -32.80 -3.70
N ALA A 308 -1.28 -33.86 -4.36
CA ALA A 308 -2.71 -34.13 -4.48
C ALA A 308 -3.38 -34.32 -3.11
N HIS A 309 -2.73 -35.00 -2.15
CA HIS A 309 -3.26 -35.15 -0.79
C HIS A 309 -3.28 -33.84 -0.01
N LEU A 310 -2.27 -32.99 -0.18
CA LEU A 310 -2.23 -31.67 0.46
C LEU A 310 -3.32 -30.75 -0.11
N ARG A 311 -3.53 -30.74 -1.44
CA ARG A 311 -4.65 -30.02 -2.07
C ARG A 311 -6.01 -30.53 -1.60
N LEU A 312 -6.16 -31.85 -1.41
CA LEU A 312 -7.38 -32.40 -0.83
C LEU A 312 -7.60 -31.90 0.61
N ALA A 313 -6.53 -31.74 1.40
CA ALA A 313 -6.66 -31.20 2.75
C ALA A 313 -7.07 -29.72 2.74
N GLU A 314 -6.42 -28.93 1.88
CA GLU A 314 -6.73 -27.50 1.70
C GLU A 314 -8.17 -27.27 1.24
N SER A 315 -8.66 -28.05 0.25
CA SER A 315 -10.05 -27.96 -0.21
C SER A 315 -11.09 -28.37 0.84
N LEU A 316 -10.68 -29.15 1.84
CA LEU A 316 -11.50 -29.50 3.01
C LEU A 316 -11.34 -28.51 4.18
N GLY A 317 -10.60 -27.42 3.98
CA GLY A 317 -10.41 -26.34 4.95
C GLY A 317 -9.31 -26.60 5.98
N ALA A 318 -8.29 -27.41 5.66
CA ALA A 318 -7.09 -27.54 6.50
C ALA A 318 -6.09 -26.41 6.21
N GLU A 319 -5.40 -25.93 7.23
CA GLU A 319 -4.17 -25.15 7.04
C GLU A 319 -3.02 -26.11 6.68
N VAL A 320 -2.52 -26.02 5.45
CA VAL A 320 -1.46 -26.91 4.95
C VAL A 320 -0.09 -26.40 5.36
N VAL A 321 0.73 -27.27 5.95
CA VAL A 321 2.07 -26.93 6.41
C VAL A 321 3.11 -27.92 5.89
N ARG A 322 4.21 -27.40 5.33
CA ARG A 322 5.39 -28.20 5.00
C ARG A 322 6.44 -28.00 6.08
N LEU A 323 6.84 -29.08 6.73
CA LEU A 323 7.86 -29.09 7.76
C LEU A 323 9.16 -29.64 7.19
N SER A 324 10.28 -29.01 7.51
CA SER A 324 11.61 -29.51 7.15
C SER A 324 12.36 -29.90 8.41
N GLY A 325 12.93 -31.09 8.45
CA GLY A 325 13.65 -31.56 9.63
C GLY A 325 14.53 -32.78 9.34
N VAL A 326 15.61 -32.95 10.12
CA VAL A 326 16.51 -34.12 9.99
C VAL A 326 15.80 -35.39 10.48
N HIS A 327 14.98 -35.25 11.53
CA HIS A 327 14.14 -36.29 12.11
C HIS A 327 12.66 -35.92 12.00
N VAL A 328 11.88 -36.79 11.36
CA VAL A 328 10.46 -36.55 11.06
C VAL A 328 9.57 -36.46 12.31
N PRO A 329 9.68 -37.34 13.33
CA PRO A 329 8.90 -37.23 14.56
C PRO A 329 9.11 -35.90 15.29
N ASP A 330 10.37 -35.48 15.42
CA ASP A 330 10.74 -34.27 16.15
C ASP A 330 10.11 -33.03 15.50
N GLY A 331 10.18 -32.93 14.18
CA GLY A 331 9.55 -31.83 13.44
C GLY A 331 8.02 -31.80 13.61
N ILE A 332 7.36 -32.96 13.66
CA ILE A 332 5.91 -33.06 13.91
C ILE A 332 5.58 -32.61 15.33
N LEU A 333 6.33 -33.10 16.32
CA LEU A 333 6.10 -32.80 17.73
C LEU A 333 6.40 -31.35 18.08
N GLU A 334 7.47 -30.77 17.53
CA GLU A 334 7.82 -29.36 17.68
C GLU A 334 6.72 -28.47 17.08
N PHE A 335 6.25 -28.79 15.88
CA PHE A 335 5.13 -28.08 15.27
C PHE A 335 3.85 -28.22 16.11
N ALA A 336 3.54 -29.43 16.56
CA ALA A 336 2.37 -29.69 17.38
C ALA A 336 2.38 -28.87 18.68
N ARG A 337 3.52 -28.80 19.37
CA ARG A 337 3.68 -27.98 20.59
C ARG A 337 3.56 -26.49 20.29
N ARG A 338 4.26 -25.99 19.27
CA ARG A 338 4.22 -24.56 18.88
C ARG A 338 2.82 -24.09 18.48
N LYS A 339 2.03 -24.93 17.82
CA LYS A 339 0.66 -24.61 17.41
C LYS A 339 -0.40 -25.07 18.42
N ASN A 340 -0.01 -25.55 19.61
CA ASN A 340 -0.91 -26.06 20.65
C ASN A 340 -1.91 -27.11 20.10
N VAL A 341 -1.41 -28.05 19.31
CA VAL A 341 -2.19 -29.16 18.78
C VAL A 341 -2.56 -30.10 19.93
N THR A 342 -3.86 -30.38 20.08
CA THR A 342 -4.38 -31.30 21.10
C THR A 342 -4.51 -32.73 20.59
N ARG A 343 -4.67 -32.92 19.27
CA ARG A 343 -4.81 -34.24 18.64
C ARG A 343 -3.95 -34.40 17.39
N ILE A 344 -3.17 -35.47 17.29
CA ILE A 344 -2.38 -35.84 16.12
C ILE A 344 -3.00 -37.08 15.45
N VAL A 345 -3.27 -37.01 14.15
CA VAL A 345 -3.82 -38.10 13.34
C VAL A 345 -2.73 -38.67 12.44
N LEU A 346 -2.44 -39.96 12.58
CA LEU A 346 -1.42 -40.71 11.85
C LEU A 346 -2.03 -41.92 11.13
N GLY A 347 -1.39 -42.36 10.04
CA GLY A 347 -1.70 -43.63 9.39
C GLY A 347 -0.86 -44.80 9.92
N LYS A 348 -1.42 -46.01 9.92
CA LYS A 348 -0.66 -47.22 10.22
C LYS A 348 0.47 -47.46 9.20
N PRO A 349 1.68 -47.84 9.64
CA PRO A 349 2.75 -48.25 8.74
C PRO A 349 2.37 -49.54 7.98
N ARG A 350 2.63 -49.58 6.67
CA ARG A 350 2.34 -50.74 5.79
C ARG A 350 3.54 -51.70 5.59
N HIS A 351 4.63 -51.55 6.34
CA HIS A 351 5.81 -52.40 6.23
C HIS A 351 5.82 -53.51 7.29
N PRO A 352 6.48 -54.66 7.03
CA PRO A 352 6.52 -55.77 7.97
C PRO A 352 7.27 -55.39 9.26
N ARG A 353 6.73 -55.81 10.41
CA ARG A 353 7.18 -55.48 11.78
C ARG A 353 8.68 -55.68 12.06
N TRP A 354 9.36 -56.56 11.32
CA TRP A 354 10.82 -56.75 11.48
C TRP A 354 11.62 -55.52 11.03
N ARG A 355 11.10 -54.74 10.07
CA ARG A 355 11.73 -53.47 9.65
C ARG A 355 11.60 -52.38 10.70
N ASP A 356 10.52 -52.39 11.49
CA ASP A 356 10.33 -51.46 12.60
C ASP A 356 11.40 -51.66 13.67
N ARG A 357 11.79 -52.92 13.93
CA ARG A 357 12.91 -53.25 14.84
C ARG A 357 14.28 -52.79 14.35
N LEU A 358 14.47 -52.66 13.04
CA LEU A 358 15.75 -52.25 12.43
C LEU A 358 15.85 -50.74 12.17
N ARG A 359 14.74 -50.04 12.00
CA ARG A 359 14.71 -48.62 11.57
C ARG A 359 13.93 -47.68 12.50
N GLY A 360 13.28 -48.18 13.54
CA GLY A 360 12.33 -47.41 14.36
C GLY A 360 10.97 -47.25 13.67
N SER A 361 9.92 -47.07 14.47
CA SER A 361 8.55 -46.81 14.00
C SER A 361 8.22 -45.35 14.26
N LEU A 362 7.87 -44.62 13.19
CA LEU A 362 7.45 -43.22 13.27
C LEU A 362 6.29 -43.03 14.25
N VAL A 363 5.34 -43.98 14.25
CA VAL A 363 4.17 -43.94 15.13
C VAL A 363 4.59 -44.14 16.59
N ASP A 364 5.48 -45.10 16.86
CA ASP A 364 5.93 -45.38 18.24
C ASP A 364 6.81 -44.25 18.80
N GLU A 365 7.56 -43.56 17.95
CA GLU A 365 8.34 -42.38 18.33
C GLU A 365 7.44 -41.18 18.63
N ILE A 366 6.42 -40.93 17.80
CA ILE A 366 5.44 -39.86 18.07
C ILE A 366 4.64 -40.17 19.34
N ILE A 367 4.18 -41.40 19.54
CA ILE A 367 3.45 -41.79 20.76
C ILE A 367 4.32 -41.62 22.02
N ARG A 368 5.62 -41.94 21.94
CA ARG A 368 6.54 -41.73 23.08
C ARG A 368 6.83 -40.25 23.33
N GLY A 369 6.84 -39.42 22.29
CA GLY A 369 7.15 -37.99 22.38
C GLY A 369 5.94 -37.05 22.47
N SER A 370 4.72 -37.57 22.34
CA SER A 370 3.48 -36.77 22.29
C SER A 370 3.08 -36.17 23.64
N GLY A 371 3.54 -36.75 24.75
CA GLY A 371 3.15 -36.28 26.09
C GLY A 371 1.63 -36.34 26.28
N GLU A 372 1.01 -35.20 26.53
CA GLU A 372 -0.45 -35.06 26.72
C GLU A 372 -1.25 -34.97 25.40
N ILE A 373 -0.58 -34.89 24.25
CA ILE A 373 -1.25 -34.80 22.94
C ILE A 373 -1.84 -36.17 22.57
N GLU A 374 -3.15 -36.23 22.29
CA GLU A 374 -3.81 -37.47 21.90
C GLU A 374 -3.38 -37.89 20.48
N VAL A 375 -2.93 -39.13 20.32
CA VAL A 375 -2.48 -39.67 19.02
C VAL A 375 -3.50 -40.67 18.49
N HIS A 376 -4.18 -40.33 17.39
CA HIS A 376 -5.13 -41.18 16.69
C HIS A 376 -4.46 -41.88 15.50
N VAL A 377 -4.35 -43.21 15.58
CA VAL A 377 -3.79 -44.03 14.50
C VAL A 377 -4.91 -44.69 13.72
N LEU A 378 -5.08 -44.30 12.45
CA LEU A 378 -6.12 -44.80 11.57
C LEU A 378 -5.63 -45.96 10.71
N SER A 379 -6.48 -46.97 10.54
CA SER A 379 -6.20 -48.17 9.73
C SER A 379 -6.89 -48.07 8.36
N GLY A 380 -6.19 -48.47 7.29
CA GLY A 380 -6.79 -48.71 5.97
C GLY A 380 -7.69 -49.97 5.96
N PRO A 381 -8.55 -50.17 4.95
CA PRO A 381 -9.28 -51.44 4.79
C PRO A 381 -8.28 -52.57 4.55
N GLU A 382 -8.57 -53.76 5.06
CA GLU A 382 -7.84 -55.02 4.78
C GLU A 382 -8.18 -55.58 3.39
N ASP A 383 -8.50 -54.73 2.41
CA ASP A 383 -8.66 -55.21 1.05
C ASP A 383 -7.27 -55.57 0.51
N ASP A 384 -7.14 -56.86 0.17
CA ASP A 384 -6.08 -57.56 -0.55
C ASP A 384 -5.74 -56.92 -1.91
N ALA A 385 -5.43 -55.63 -1.94
CA ALA A 385 -4.64 -55.08 -3.02
C ALA A 385 -3.20 -55.53 -2.74
N PRO A 386 -2.64 -56.48 -3.53
CA PRO A 386 -1.27 -56.92 -3.33
C PRO A 386 -0.40 -55.67 -3.28
N VAL A 387 0.56 -55.67 -2.35
CA VAL A 387 1.66 -54.72 -2.31
C VAL A 387 2.21 -54.65 -3.72
N ARG A 388 1.73 -53.69 -4.52
CA ARG A 388 2.28 -53.42 -5.84
C ARG A 388 3.73 -53.12 -5.53
N ALA A 389 4.59 -54.01 -6.03
CA ALA A 389 6.03 -53.91 -5.88
C ALA A 389 6.41 -52.44 -6.02
N ALA A 390 7.17 -51.95 -5.04
CA ALA A 390 7.69 -50.59 -5.04
C ALA A 390 7.99 -50.18 -6.48
N PRO A 391 7.45 -49.04 -6.97
CA PRO A 391 7.58 -48.67 -8.37
C PRO A 391 9.03 -48.91 -8.75
N ALA A 392 9.22 -49.74 -9.79
CA ALA A 392 10.54 -50.09 -10.28
C ALA A 392 11.34 -48.79 -10.29
N ARG A 393 12.40 -48.74 -9.45
CA ARG A 393 13.27 -47.57 -9.35
C ARG A 393 13.48 -47.10 -10.78
N PRO A 394 13.22 -45.82 -11.13
CA PRO A 394 13.57 -45.36 -12.46
C PRO A 394 15.02 -45.79 -12.65
N GLY A 395 15.23 -46.67 -13.60
CA GLY A 395 16.54 -47.01 -14.09
C GLY A 395 17.03 -45.74 -14.75
N GLY A 396 17.45 -44.77 -13.94
CA GLY A 396 18.46 -43.83 -14.37
C GLY A 396 19.56 -44.74 -14.84
N GLU A 397 19.75 -44.76 -16.16
CA GLU A 397 20.91 -45.35 -16.81
C GLU A 397 22.08 -45.02 -15.90
N THR A 398 22.53 -45.99 -15.09
CA THR A 398 23.78 -45.78 -14.38
C THR A 398 24.77 -45.73 -15.52
N PRO A 399 25.36 -44.58 -15.84
CA PRO A 399 26.13 -44.48 -17.06
C PRO A 399 27.25 -45.51 -16.89
N ALA A 400 27.33 -46.52 -17.76
CA ALA A 400 28.40 -47.53 -17.68
C ALA A 400 29.77 -46.84 -17.59
N ARG A 401 29.85 -45.64 -18.15
CA ARG A 401 30.93 -44.65 -18.03
C ARG A 401 31.37 -44.33 -16.59
N GLU A 402 30.47 -44.22 -15.62
CA GLU A 402 30.82 -43.94 -14.21
C GLU A 402 31.52 -45.15 -13.56
N TYR A 403 31.05 -46.36 -13.83
CA TYR A 403 31.69 -47.58 -13.32
C TYR A 403 33.01 -47.86 -14.03
N LEU A 404 33.09 -47.65 -15.34
CA LEU A 404 34.34 -47.72 -16.10
C LEU A 404 35.35 -46.71 -15.59
N ARG A 405 34.93 -45.48 -15.27
CA ARG A 405 35.81 -44.47 -14.67
C ARG A 405 36.29 -44.89 -13.28
N ALA A 406 35.41 -45.44 -12.43
CA ALA A 406 35.79 -45.96 -11.12
C ALA A 406 36.84 -47.08 -11.24
N ALA A 407 36.62 -48.04 -12.13
CA ALA A 407 37.55 -49.14 -12.39
C ALA A 407 38.89 -48.63 -12.97
N ALA A 408 38.86 -47.66 -13.90
CA ALA A 408 40.06 -47.07 -14.48
C ALA A 408 40.89 -46.32 -13.43
N VAL A 409 40.25 -45.51 -12.56
CA VAL A 409 40.95 -44.83 -11.46
C VAL A 409 41.58 -45.85 -10.51
N MET A 410 40.86 -46.92 -10.14
CA MET A 410 41.43 -47.97 -9.27
C MET A 410 42.59 -48.73 -9.93
N GLY A 411 42.51 -48.99 -11.24
CA GLY A 411 43.60 -49.60 -12.00
C GLY A 411 44.85 -48.70 -12.02
N VAL A 412 44.68 -47.40 -12.26
CA VAL A 412 45.77 -46.42 -12.18
C VAL A 412 46.35 -46.34 -10.78
N THR A 413 45.51 -46.28 -9.74
CA THR A 413 45.95 -46.27 -8.34
C THR A 413 46.76 -47.52 -7.99
N THR A 414 46.35 -48.68 -8.47
CA THR A 414 47.07 -49.96 -8.27
C THR A 414 48.44 -49.93 -8.96
N ALA A 415 48.51 -49.45 -10.20
CA ALA A 415 49.78 -49.32 -10.93
C ALA A 415 50.74 -48.33 -10.26
N VAL A 416 50.23 -47.19 -9.79
CA VAL A 416 51.01 -46.19 -9.04
C VAL A 416 51.50 -46.77 -7.70
N ALA A 417 50.65 -47.50 -6.97
CA ALA A 417 51.03 -48.17 -5.72
C ALA A 417 52.11 -49.23 -5.95
N ALA A 418 52.01 -50.00 -7.05
CA ALA A 418 53.01 -51.00 -7.41
C ALA A 418 54.36 -50.35 -7.74
N ALA A 419 54.34 -49.26 -8.51
CA ALA A 419 55.53 -48.47 -8.81
C ALA A 419 56.13 -47.83 -7.53
N ALA A 420 55.30 -47.26 -6.65
CA ALA A 420 55.76 -46.68 -5.39
C ALA A 420 56.41 -47.74 -4.48
N ARG A 421 55.85 -48.95 -4.41
CA ARG A 421 56.44 -50.04 -3.64
C ARG A 421 57.76 -50.54 -4.26
N ALA A 422 57.82 -50.68 -5.57
CA ALA A 422 58.99 -51.21 -6.28
C ALA A 422 60.15 -50.21 -6.36
N LEU A 423 59.87 -48.92 -6.62
CA LEU A 423 60.90 -47.89 -6.80
C LEU A 423 61.22 -47.14 -5.50
N LEU A 424 60.22 -46.83 -4.68
CA LEU A 424 60.36 -45.95 -3.51
C LEU A 424 60.32 -46.69 -2.17
N HIS A 425 60.10 -48.02 -2.18
CA HIS A 425 60.03 -48.86 -0.97
C HIS A 425 59.05 -48.33 0.10
N VAL A 426 57.98 -47.67 -0.31
CA VAL A 426 56.96 -47.15 0.61
C VAL A 426 56.18 -48.32 1.22
N PRO A 427 56.16 -48.49 2.55
CA PRO A 427 55.49 -49.61 3.21
C PRO A 427 53.96 -49.47 3.18
N ASP A 428 53.42 -48.26 3.35
CA ASP A 428 52.00 -48.00 3.61
C ASP A 428 51.27 -47.50 2.35
N VAL A 429 51.16 -48.37 1.33
CA VAL A 429 50.53 -48.02 0.04
C VAL A 429 48.99 -47.95 0.09
N GLU A 430 48.35 -48.38 1.17
CA GLU A 430 46.89 -48.30 1.38
C GLU A 430 46.35 -46.86 1.32
N MET A 431 47.17 -45.87 1.71
CA MET A 431 46.77 -44.46 1.65
C MET A 431 46.51 -43.98 0.20
N LEU A 432 47.21 -44.56 -0.78
CA LEU A 432 46.99 -44.26 -2.20
C LEU A 432 45.63 -44.77 -2.68
N PHE A 433 45.18 -45.92 -2.15
CA PHE A 433 43.86 -46.47 -2.43
C PHE A 433 42.75 -45.61 -1.83
N LEU A 434 42.93 -45.10 -0.62
CA LEU A 434 42.01 -44.12 -0.03
C LEU A 434 41.90 -42.84 -0.87
N LEU A 435 43.02 -42.33 -1.37
CA LEU A 435 43.05 -41.17 -2.26
C LEU A 435 42.33 -41.46 -3.59
N GLY A 436 42.53 -42.64 -4.17
CA GLY A 436 41.82 -43.05 -5.38
C GLY A 436 40.30 -43.14 -5.19
N VAL A 437 39.85 -43.72 -4.07
CA VAL A 437 38.43 -43.78 -3.70
C VAL A 437 37.84 -42.37 -3.51
N MET A 438 38.60 -41.45 -2.90
CA MET A 438 38.23 -40.03 -2.78
C MET A 438 38.04 -39.39 -4.16
N VAL A 439 38.96 -39.58 -5.10
CA VAL A 439 38.84 -39.02 -6.47
C VAL A 439 37.59 -39.53 -7.18
N VAL A 440 37.25 -40.83 -7.04
CA VAL A 440 36.01 -41.38 -7.61
C VAL A 440 34.79 -40.78 -6.90
N ALA A 441 34.81 -40.61 -5.58
CA ALA A 441 33.73 -39.93 -4.85
C ALA A 441 33.52 -38.47 -5.31
N LEU A 442 34.60 -37.75 -5.60
CA LEU A 442 34.58 -36.38 -6.10
C LEU A 442 34.16 -36.24 -7.56
N THR A 443 34.15 -37.32 -8.34
CA THR A 443 33.91 -37.26 -9.80
C THR A 443 32.77 -38.14 -10.31
N SER A 444 32.25 -39.07 -9.51
CA SER A 444 31.20 -40.03 -9.89
C SER A 444 30.09 -40.13 -8.83
N GLY A 445 29.02 -40.89 -9.09
CA GLY A 445 27.90 -41.07 -8.16
C GLY A 445 28.13 -42.12 -7.06
N ARG A 446 27.20 -42.20 -6.09
CA ARG A 446 27.27 -43.08 -4.89
C ARG A 446 27.65 -44.52 -5.20
N ARG A 447 27.05 -45.10 -6.25
CA ARG A 447 27.26 -46.51 -6.62
C ARG A 447 28.66 -46.75 -7.15
N ALA A 448 29.22 -45.81 -7.92
CA ALA A 448 30.58 -45.87 -8.43
C ALA A 448 31.63 -45.73 -7.32
N SER A 449 31.38 -44.90 -6.29
CA SER A 449 32.27 -44.79 -5.13
C SER A 449 32.29 -46.05 -4.26
N ILE A 450 31.12 -46.70 -4.08
CA ILE A 450 31.04 -48.00 -3.39
C ILE A 450 31.80 -49.07 -4.17
N LEU A 451 31.63 -49.10 -5.50
CA LEU A 451 32.40 -50.01 -6.35
C LEU A 451 33.90 -49.74 -6.25
N ALA A 452 34.33 -48.46 -6.27
CA ALA A 452 35.74 -48.10 -6.12
C ALA A 452 36.29 -48.54 -4.76
N ALA A 453 35.55 -48.39 -3.67
CA ALA A 453 35.98 -48.86 -2.35
C ALA A 453 36.12 -50.40 -2.31
N ALA A 454 35.19 -51.14 -2.92
CA ALA A 454 35.28 -52.60 -3.02
C ALA A 454 36.46 -53.05 -3.89
N LEU A 455 36.67 -52.39 -5.04
CA LEU A 455 37.81 -52.64 -5.93
C LEU A 455 39.14 -52.27 -5.26
N ALA A 456 39.19 -51.19 -4.47
CA ALA A 456 40.37 -50.80 -3.71
C ALA A 456 40.77 -51.88 -2.70
N VAL A 457 39.81 -52.43 -1.94
CA VAL A 457 40.06 -53.55 -1.01
C VAL A 457 40.55 -54.77 -1.77
N ALA A 458 39.86 -55.17 -2.84
CA ALA A 458 40.22 -56.36 -3.62
C ALA A 458 41.59 -56.23 -4.30
N CYS A 459 41.91 -55.08 -4.88
CA CYS A 459 43.21 -54.83 -5.51
C CYS A 459 44.33 -54.73 -4.46
N TYR A 460 44.08 -54.11 -3.30
CA TYR A 460 45.08 -54.05 -2.24
C TYR A 460 45.41 -55.45 -1.69
N ASP A 461 44.38 -56.23 -1.39
CA ASP A 461 44.51 -57.61 -0.90
C ASP A 461 45.28 -58.48 -1.90
N PHE A 462 44.82 -58.50 -3.16
CA PHE A 462 45.41 -59.35 -4.18
C PHE A 462 46.87 -59.00 -4.54
N PHE A 463 47.25 -57.72 -4.55
CA PHE A 463 48.59 -57.32 -5.03
C PHE A 463 49.61 -57.02 -3.92
N PHE A 464 49.18 -56.61 -2.72
CA PHE A 464 50.08 -56.01 -1.72
C PHE A 464 50.11 -56.73 -0.36
N VAL A 465 49.15 -57.60 -0.07
CA VAL A 465 49.08 -58.41 1.15
C VAL A 465 49.74 -59.79 0.92
N PRO A 466 50.73 -60.21 1.75
CA PRO A 466 51.32 -61.54 1.63
C PRO A 466 50.36 -62.64 2.13
N PRO A 467 50.22 -63.79 1.42
CA PRO A 467 50.83 -64.13 0.13
C PRO A 467 50.16 -63.39 -1.05
N SER A 468 50.95 -62.63 -1.81
CA SER A 468 50.47 -61.86 -2.97
C SER A 468 49.94 -62.78 -4.07
N PHE A 469 49.00 -62.26 -4.87
CA PHE A 469 48.24 -62.96 -5.91
C PHE A 469 47.24 -64.00 -5.39
N THR A 470 46.86 -63.89 -4.12
CA THR A 470 45.80 -64.69 -3.51
C THR A 470 44.84 -63.78 -2.75
N LEU A 471 43.59 -64.22 -2.55
CA LEU A 471 42.59 -63.52 -1.72
C LEU A 471 42.44 -64.21 -0.36
N ASP A 472 43.54 -64.75 0.18
CA ASP A 472 43.54 -65.53 1.41
C ASP A 472 44.00 -64.68 2.60
N VAL A 473 43.03 -64.13 3.32
CA VAL A 473 43.28 -63.24 4.47
C VAL A 473 43.55 -64.07 5.72
N THR A 474 44.81 -64.49 5.88
CA THR A 474 45.26 -65.32 7.02
C THR A 474 45.67 -64.50 8.25
N ASP A 475 45.94 -63.20 8.10
CA ASP A 475 46.41 -62.32 9.19
C ASP A 475 45.32 -61.30 9.59
N ALA A 476 44.93 -61.34 10.87
CA ALA A 476 43.92 -60.46 11.46
C ALA A 476 44.29 -58.97 11.38
N ARG A 477 45.58 -58.63 11.19
CA ARG A 477 46.04 -57.24 11.07
C ARG A 477 45.47 -56.53 9.83
N TYR A 478 45.30 -57.24 8.71
CA TYR A 478 44.77 -56.64 7.48
C TYR A 478 43.25 -56.47 7.48
N VAL A 479 42.53 -57.31 8.25
CA VAL A 479 41.07 -57.19 8.42
C VAL A 479 40.68 -55.82 8.99
N LEU A 480 41.47 -55.31 9.95
CA LEU A 480 41.25 -53.98 10.53
C LEU A 480 41.48 -52.86 9.49
N THR A 481 42.54 -52.97 8.69
CA THR A 481 42.85 -52.02 7.60
C THR A 481 41.76 -52.00 6.54
N PHE A 482 41.22 -53.16 6.15
CA PHE A 482 40.10 -53.25 5.21
C PHE A 482 38.82 -52.62 5.76
N ALA A 483 38.49 -52.90 7.03
CA ALA A 483 37.33 -52.31 7.69
C ALA A 483 37.46 -50.78 7.81
N MET A 484 38.65 -50.28 8.15
CA MET A 484 38.93 -48.85 8.24
C MET A 484 38.89 -48.19 6.87
N MET A 485 39.48 -48.79 5.83
CA MET A 485 39.48 -48.27 4.47
C MET A 485 38.07 -48.20 3.88
N LEU A 486 37.25 -49.25 4.09
CA LEU A 486 35.85 -49.28 3.70
C LEU A 486 35.03 -48.23 4.47
N GLY A 487 35.25 -48.12 5.78
CA GLY A 487 34.59 -47.13 6.64
C GLY A 487 34.88 -45.70 6.21
N VAL A 488 36.15 -45.36 6.01
CA VAL A 488 36.61 -44.04 5.54
C VAL A 488 36.07 -43.76 4.14
N GLY A 489 36.07 -44.74 3.22
CA GLY A 489 35.47 -44.60 1.89
C GLY A 489 33.96 -44.31 1.92
N ILE A 490 33.21 -44.94 2.82
CA ILE A 490 31.77 -44.68 3.02
C ILE A 490 31.53 -43.29 3.61
N VAL A 491 32.33 -42.88 4.60
CA VAL A 491 32.24 -41.54 5.21
C VAL A 491 32.53 -40.46 4.18
N ILE A 492 33.62 -40.60 3.42
CA ILE A 492 33.98 -39.68 2.34
C ILE A 492 32.88 -39.64 1.27
N GLY A 493 32.39 -40.80 0.84
CA GLY A 493 31.33 -40.90 -0.15
C GLY A 493 30.02 -40.23 0.29
N THR A 494 29.62 -40.41 1.54
CA THR A 494 28.40 -39.80 2.10
C THR A 494 28.55 -38.30 2.32
N LEU A 495 29.70 -37.83 2.82
CA LEU A 495 29.98 -36.41 3.00
C LEU A 495 30.03 -35.65 1.66
N THR A 496 30.67 -36.24 0.65
CA THR A 496 30.79 -35.64 -0.69
C THR A 496 29.42 -35.50 -1.36
N LEU A 497 28.53 -36.49 -1.19
CA LEU A 497 27.16 -36.42 -1.70
C LEU A 497 26.35 -35.33 -1.00
N ARG A 498 26.47 -35.20 0.32
CA ARG A 498 25.83 -34.10 1.08
C ARG A 498 26.32 -32.73 0.61
N LEU A 499 27.62 -32.57 0.41
CA LEU A 499 28.20 -31.32 -0.10
C LEU A 499 27.67 -30.95 -1.49
N ARG A 500 27.54 -31.93 -2.40
CA ARG A 500 26.96 -31.69 -3.74
C ARG A 500 25.47 -31.34 -3.70
N GLU A 501 24.70 -31.99 -2.84
CA GLU A 501 23.29 -31.65 -2.64
C GLU A 501 23.13 -30.24 -2.09
N GLN A 502 23.96 -29.86 -1.10
CA GLN A 502 24.02 -28.51 -0.57
C GLN A 502 24.43 -27.49 -1.64
N GLN A 503 25.43 -27.79 -2.47
CA GLN A 503 25.87 -26.90 -3.55
C GLN A 503 24.75 -26.68 -4.59
N ARG A 504 24.05 -27.75 -5.01
CA ARG A 504 22.93 -27.63 -5.95
C ARG A 504 21.77 -26.82 -5.36
N ALA A 505 21.45 -27.05 -4.10
CA ALA A 505 20.42 -26.29 -3.39
C ALA A 505 20.82 -24.81 -3.23
N ALA A 506 22.09 -24.52 -2.94
CA ALA A 506 22.61 -23.16 -2.83
C ALA A 506 22.53 -22.42 -4.17
N VAL A 507 22.96 -23.05 -5.28
CA VAL A 507 22.87 -22.45 -6.62
C VAL A 507 21.42 -22.22 -7.06
N ALA A 508 20.51 -23.15 -6.75
CA ALA A 508 19.09 -22.96 -7.04
C ALA A 508 18.50 -21.78 -6.23
N ARG A 509 18.91 -21.63 -4.97
CA ARG A 509 18.49 -20.53 -4.10
C ARG A 509 19.04 -19.18 -4.57
N GLU A 510 20.28 -19.15 -5.02
CA GLU A 510 20.91 -17.96 -5.61
C GLU A 510 20.15 -17.50 -6.86
N ARG A 511 19.83 -18.41 -7.78
CA ARG A 511 19.04 -18.09 -8.99
C ARG A 511 17.66 -17.53 -8.65
N ARG A 512 16.94 -18.13 -7.69
CA ARG A 512 15.63 -17.63 -7.22
C ARG A 512 15.75 -16.22 -6.64
N THR A 513 16.77 -15.98 -5.82
CA THR A 513 17.00 -14.68 -5.19
C THR A 513 17.35 -13.61 -6.23
N ALA A 514 18.20 -13.95 -7.21
CA ALA A 514 18.54 -13.07 -8.32
C ALA A 514 17.32 -12.70 -9.17
N ALA A 515 16.44 -13.66 -9.49
CA ALA A 515 15.23 -13.42 -10.26
C ALA A 515 14.24 -12.48 -9.54
N VAL A 516 14.01 -12.70 -8.24
CA VAL A 516 13.16 -11.83 -7.42
C VAL A 516 13.77 -10.43 -7.28
N TYR A 517 15.08 -10.34 -7.07
CA TYR A 517 15.77 -9.05 -6.95
C TYR A 517 15.75 -8.24 -8.25
N ALA A 518 15.98 -8.89 -9.40
CA ALA A 518 15.91 -8.27 -10.72
C ALA A 518 14.50 -7.71 -10.97
N LEU A 519 13.45 -8.50 -10.75
CA LEU A 519 12.07 -8.03 -10.86
C LEU A 519 11.80 -6.87 -9.90
N GLY A 520 12.22 -6.97 -8.63
CA GLY A 520 12.04 -5.91 -7.65
C GLY A 520 12.64 -4.56 -8.09
N LYS A 521 13.83 -4.58 -8.70
CA LYS A 521 14.48 -3.37 -9.25
C LYS A 521 13.69 -2.74 -10.39
N GLU A 522 13.13 -3.56 -11.28
CA GLU A 522 12.33 -3.07 -12.42
C GLU A 522 10.97 -2.54 -11.97
N LEU A 523 10.31 -3.25 -11.06
CA LEU A 523 9.06 -2.80 -10.44
C LEU A 523 9.25 -1.49 -9.66
N ALA A 524 10.40 -1.31 -9.00
CA ALA A 524 10.71 -0.07 -8.30
C ALA A 524 10.74 1.14 -9.26
N ALA A 525 11.26 0.97 -10.48
CA ALA A 525 11.37 2.00 -11.51
C ALA A 525 10.07 2.21 -12.33
N ALA A 526 9.10 1.30 -12.24
CA ALA A 526 7.85 1.40 -12.99
C ALA A 526 6.95 2.54 -12.46
N MET A 527 6.56 3.45 -13.36
CA MET A 527 5.74 4.62 -13.06
C MET A 527 4.26 4.44 -13.40
N ASP A 528 3.93 3.41 -14.18
CA ASP A 528 2.60 3.12 -14.68
C ASP A 528 2.30 1.61 -14.64
N ALA A 529 1.02 1.25 -14.80
CA ALA A 529 0.58 -0.14 -14.81
C ALA A 529 1.20 -0.92 -15.98
N THR A 530 1.48 -0.24 -17.10
CA THR A 530 2.14 -0.82 -18.27
C THR A 530 3.56 -1.25 -17.96
N GLY A 531 4.38 -0.39 -17.33
CA GLY A 531 5.74 -0.74 -16.92
C GLY A 531 5.78 -1.90 -15.92
N VAL A 532 4.84 -1.94 -14.97
CA VAL A 532 4.67 -3.07 -14.04
C VAL A 532 4.35 -4.36 -14.80
N GLY A 533 3.40 -4.30 -15.73
CA GLY A 533 3.02 -5.44 -16.57
C GLY A 533 4.19 -5.96 -17.41
N THR A 534 4.94 -5.07 -18.09
CA THR A 534 6.09 -5.44 -18.94
C THR A 534 7.21 -6.09 -18.13
N ALA A 535 7.57 -5.53 -16.98
CA ALA A 535 8.57 -6.11 -16.09
C ALA A 535 8.16 -7.51 -15.61
N CYS A 536 6.88 -7.67 -15.25
CA CYS A 536 6.34 -8.94 -14.77
C CYS A 536 6.35 -10.03 -15.85
N VAL A 537 5.81 -9.75 -17.05
CA VAL A 537 5.78 -10.77 -18.14
C VAL A 537 7.18 -11.14 -18.59
N ARG A 538 8.13 -10.20 -18.62
CA ARG A 538 9.53 -10.48 -18.95
C ARG A 538 10.17 -11.41 -17.92
N ALA A 539 10.07 -11.07 -16.63
CA ALA A 539 10.68 -11.88 -15.57
C ALA A 539 10.10 -13.30 -15.53
N VAL A 540 8.79 -13.46 -15.76
CA VAL A 540 8.14 -14.77 -15.81
C VAL A 540 8.51 -15.53 -17.10
N ALA A 541 8.52 -14.86 -18.26
CA ALA A 541 8.92 -15.51 -19.50
C ALA A 541 10.38 -16.01 -19.47
N GLU A 542 11.29 -15.23 -18.89
CA GLU A 542 12.71 -15.60 -18.73
C GLU A 542 12.91 -16.72 -17.69
N ALA A 543 12.20 -16.68 -16.56
CA ALA A 543 12.37 -17.67 -15.50
C ALA A 543 11.80 -19.05 -15.86
N PHE A 544 10.78 -19.10 -16.72
CA PHE A 544 10.03 -20.33 -17.01
C PHE A 544 10.04 -20.75 -18.49
N GLU A 545 10.72 -19.99 -19.35
CA GLU A 545 10.77 -20.21 -20.81
C GLU A 545 9.36 -20.41 -21.41
N CYS A 546 8.41 -19.59 -20.96
CA CYS A 546 7.00 -19.72 -21.29
C CYS A 546 6.40 -18.40 -21.80
N ALA A 547 5.30 -18.49 -22.56
CA ALA A 547 4.56 -17.30 -22.94
C ALA A 547 3.75 -16.77 -21.75
N ALA A 548 3.78 -15.46 -21.54
CA ALA A 548 3.11 -14.77 -20.44
C ALA A 548 2.33 -13.55 -20.93
N LEU A 549 1.11 -13.37 -20.45
CA LEU A 549 0.25 -12.22 -20.71
C LEU A 549 -0.18 -11.57 -19.39
N PHE A 550 -0.17 -10.24 -19.35
CA PHE A 550 -0.62 -9.45 -18.21
C PHE A 550 -1.89 -8.70 -18.58
N LEU A 551 -2.96 -8.96 -17.83
CA LEU A 551 -4.26 -8.36 -18.00
C LEU A 551 -4.53 -7.45 -16.80
N LEU A 552 -4.77 -6.17 -17.06
CA LEU A 552 -5.11 -5.20 -16.02
C LEU A 552 -6.64 -5.15 -15.86
N ALA A 553 -7.10 -5.12 -14.61
CA ALA A 553 -8.51 -4.87 -14.31
C ALA A 553 -8.79 -3.35 -14.38
N ARG A 554 -9.72 -2.96 -15.24
CA ARG A 554 -10.19 -1.56 -15.33
C ARG A 554 -11.49 -1.36 -14.56
N ASP A 555 -12.31 -2.40 -14.49
CA ASP A 555 -13.56 -2.48 -13.73
C ASP A 555 -13.83 -3.95 -13.35
N ARG A 556 -14.89 -4.24 -12.58
CA ARG A 556 -15.22 -5.62 -12.14
C ARG A 556 -15.34 -6.64 -13.30
N ASP A 557 -15.77 -6.19 -14.48
CA ASP A 557 -16.04 -7.07 -15.63
C ASP A 557 -15.05 -6.92 -16.80
N THR A 558 -14.09 -5.97 -16.73
CA THR A 558 -13.21 -5.64 -17.87
C THR A 558 -11.74 -5.88 -17.57
N LEU A 559 -11.16 -6.84 -18.32
CA LEU A 559 -9.73 -7.15 -18.34
C LEU A 559 -9.14 -6.70 -19.69
N GLU A 560 -8.17 -5.80 -19.64
CA GLU A 560 -7.46 -5.30 -20.82
C GLU A 560 -6.02 -5.86 -20.84
N PRO A 561 -5.54 -6.41 -21.97
CA PRO A 561 -4.15 -6.84 -22.10
C PRO A 561 -3.22 -5.64 -22.16
N VAL A 562 -2.27 -5.58 -21.24
CA VAL A 562 -1.33 -4.45 -21.10
C VAL A 562 0.09 -4.84 -21.51
N ALA A 563 0.49 -6.09 -21.26
CA ALA A 563 1.80 -6.58 -21.66
C ALA A 563 1.76 -8.06 -22.05
N SER A 564 2.65 -8.46 -22.95
CA SER A 564 2.83 -9.85 -23.36
C SER A 564 4.31 -10.16 -23.66
N ALA A 565 4.70 -11.40 -23.39
CA ALA A 565 6.00 -11.96 -23.75
C ALA A 565 5.76 -13.35 -24.36
N PRO A 566 6.09 -13.59 -25.65
CA PRO A 566 6.55 -12.61 -26.66
C PRO A 566 5.53 -11.48 -26.92
N PRO A 567 5.98 -10.31 -27.41
CA PRO A 567 5.10 -9.17 -27.69
C PRO A 567 4.02 -9.50 -28.73
N GLY A 568 2.82 -8.97 -28.54
CA GLY A 568 1.72 -9.08 -29.50
C GLY A 568 0.88 -10.37 -29.38
N GLN A 569 1.10 -11.18 -28.35
CA GLN A 569 0.21 -12.30 -28.05
C GLN A 569 -1.12 -11.83 -27.45
N SER A 570 -2.20 -12.53 -27.79
CA SER A 570 -3.54 -12.35 -27.24
C SER A 570 -4.08 -13.69 -26.73
N LEU A 571 -5.07 -13.61 -25.83
CA LEU A 571 -5.80 -14.78 -25.34
C LEU A 571 -6.98 -15.09 -26.28
N GLY A 572 -7.22 -16.38 -26.52
CA GLY A 572 -8.44 -16.84 -27.18
C GLY A 572 -9.68 -16.66 -26.31
N THR A 573 -10.88 -16.88 -26.86
CA THR A 573 -12.16 -16.68 -26.14
C THR A 573 -12.28 -17.55 -24.89
N GLY A 574 -11.87 -18.83 -24.95
CA GLY A 574 -11.86 -19.74 -23.78
C GLY A 574 -10.84 -19.31 -22.73
N GLU A 575 -9.65 -18.90 -23.16
CA GLU A 575 -8.57 -18.43 -22.28
C GLU A 575 -8.93 -17.11 -21.56
N LEU A 576 -9.63 -16.19 -22.25
CA LEU A 576 -10.18 -14.97 -21.65
C LEU A 576 -11.25 -15.28 -20.59
N ALA A 577 -12.10 -16.29 -20.82
CA ALA A 577 -13.09 -16.70 -19.83
C ALA A 577 -12.44 -17.21 -18.55
N VAL A 578 -11.33 -17.97 -18.66
CA VAL A 578 -10.54 -18.39 -17.49
C VAL A 578 -9.96 -17.18 -16.77
N ALA A 579 -9.37 -16.22 -17.50
CA ALA A 579 -8.81 -15.02 -16.89
C ALA A 579 -9.86 -14.18 -16.15
N ARG A 580 -11.07 -14.03 -16.71
CA ARG A 580 -12.20 -13.37 -16.04
C ARG A 580 -12.63 -14.10 -14.78
N TRP A 581 -12.75 -15.43 -14.83
CA TRP A 581 -13.08 -16.23 -13.66
C TRP A 581 -12.06 -16.02 -12.53
N VAL A 582 -10.76 -15.98 -12.86
CA VAL A 582 -9.68 -15.71 -11.90
C VAL A 582 -9.80 -14.31 -11.29
N HIS A 583 -10.14 -13.30 -12.08
CA HIS A 583 -10.38 -11.94 -11.60
C HIS A 583 -11.55 -11.87 -10.61
N GLU A 584 -12.69 -12.48 -10.94
CA GLU A 584 -13.90 -12.47 -10.11
C GLU A 584 -13.74 -13.25 -8.80
N HIS A 585 -13.09 -14.41 -8.83
CA HIS A 585 -13.02 -15.33 -7.69
C HIS A 585 -11.71 -15.20 -6.90
N GLY A 586 -10.72 -14.48 -7.45
CA GLY A 586 -9.40 -14.31 -6.84
C GLY A 586 -8.66 -15.62 -6.62
N ARG A 587 -8.92 -16.66 -7.42
CA ARG A 587 -8.29 -17.99 -7.31
C ARG A 587 -7.61 -18.40 -8.62
N PRO A 588 -6.47 -19.11 -8.58
CA PRO A 588 -5.86 -19.69 -9.78
C PRO A 588 -6.80 -20.60 -10.56
N ALA A 589 -6.76 -20.53 -11.89
CA ALA A 589 -7.53 -21.42 -12.77
C ALA A 589 -6.74 -21.76 -14.06
N GLY A 590 -7.20 -22.78 -14.79
CA GLY A 590 -6.58 -23.24 -16.02
C GLY A 590 -5.70 -24.48 -15.85
N ARG A 591 -4.84 -24.76 -16.84
CA ARG A 591 -4.00 -25.96 -16.90
C ARG A 591 -3.19 -26.16 -15.62
N GLY A 592 -3.26 -27.36 -15.05
CA GLY A 592 -2.54 -27.73 -13.82
C GLY A 592 -3.19 -27.27 -12.51
N THR A 593 -4.36 -26.63 -12.57
CA THR A 593 -5.18 -26.28 -11.40
C THR A 593 -6.43 -27.17 -11.32
N ASP A 594 -7.16 -27.10 -10.20
CA ASP A 594 -8.39 -27.88 -10.00
C ASP A 594 -9.63 -27.20 -10.63
N THR A 595 -9.47 -25.99 -11.17
CA THR A 595 -10.56 -25.19 -11.73
C THR A 595 -10.29 -24.86 -13.21
N LEU A 596 -11.21 -25.25 -14.09
CA LEU A 596 -11.09 -25.08 -15.55
C LEU A 596 -9.79 -25.68 -16.15
N PRO A 597 -9.40 -26.93 -15.83
CA PRO A 597 -8.11 -27.51 -16.26
C PRO A 597 -8.00 -27.77 -17.77
N GLY A 598 -9.11 -27.71 -18.51
CA GLY A 598 -9.17 -28.04 -19.93
C GLY A 598 -8.51 -27.01 -20.85
N GLU A 599 -8.39 -25.76 -20.41
CA GLU A 599 -7.78 -24.67 -21.19
C GLU A 599 -6.25 -24.75 -21.15
N PRO A 600 -5.54 -24.31 -22.21
CA PRO A 600 -4.09 -24.47 -22.32
C PRO A 600 -3.27 -23.47 -21.52
N VAL A 601 -3.93 -22.50 -20.86
CA VAL A 601 -3.30 -21.45 -20.05
C VAL A 601 -3.49 -21.72 -18.57
N THR A 602 -2.56 -21.25 -17.75
CA THR A 602 -2.66 -21.16 -16.29
C THR A 602 -2.77 -19.68 -15.93
N CYS A 603 -3.90 -19.26 -15.36
CA CYS A 603 -4.15 -17.88 -14.96
C CYS A 603 -4.01 -17.73 -13.44
N LEU A 604 -3.32 -16.68 -13.01
CA LEU A 604 -3.05 -16.38 -11.60
C LEU A 604 -3.50 -14.96 -11.25
N PRO A 605 -4.19 -14.77 -10.10
CA PRO A 605 -4.64 -13.46 -9.66
C PRO A 605 -3.50 -12.67 -9.03
N LEU A 606 -3.40 -11.39 -9.38
CA LEU A 606 -2.50 -10.42 -8.76
C LEU A 606 -3.32 -9.55 -7.81
N ARG A 607 -3.31 -9.92 -6.52
CA ARG A 607 -4.18 -9.32 -5.50
C ARG A 607 -3.40 -8.73 -4.33
N THR A 608 -3.90 -7.64 -3.77
CA THR A 608 -3.48 -7.09 -2.46
C THR A 608 -4.57 -7.37 -1.41
N PHE A 609 -4.62 -6.65 -0.28
CA PHE A 609 -5.60 -6.88 0.79
C PHE A 609 -7.02 -6.48 0.34
N GLY A 610 -7.69 -7.32 -0.45
CA GLY A 610 -9.11 -7.19 -0.78
C GLY A 610 -9.45 -7.34 -2.26
N ASP A 611 -8.63 -6.78 -3.16
CA ASP A 611 -8.95 -6.67 -4.59
C ASP A 611 -7.95 -7.41 -5.50
N VAL A 612 -8.45 -7.99 -6.59
CA VAL A 612 -7.64 -8.52 -7.68
C VAL A 612 -7.40 -7.39 -8.68
N LEU A 613 -6.19 -6.85 -8.70
CA LEU A 613 -5.84 -5.69 -9.54
C LEU A 613 -5.51 -6.09 -10.99
N ALA A 614 -5.04 -7.31 -11.18
CA ALA A 614 -4.64 -7.83 -12.49
C ALA A 614 -4.65 -9.36 -12.50
N VAL A 615 -4.58 -9.95 -13.69
CA VAL A 615 -4.43 -11.39 -13.92
C VAL A 615 -3.24 -11.64 -14.81
N ILE A 616 -2.37 -12.57 -14.42
CA ILE A 616 -1.29 -13.05 -15.29
C ILE A 616 -1.67 -14.41 -15.86
N ALA A 617 -1.64 -14.53 -17.19
CA ALA A 617 -1.93 -15.76 -17.93
C ALA A 617 -0.64 -16.35 -18.49
N LEU A 618 -0.36 -17.61 -18.20
CA LEU A 618 0.87 -18.30 -18.56
C LEU A 618 0.57 -19.52 -19.41
N ARG A 619 1.33 -19.74 -20.48
CA ARG A 619 1.22 -20.95 -21.30
C ARG A 619 2.39 -21.89 -21.01
N PRO A 620 2.22 -22.92 -20.16
CA PRO A 620 3.31 -23.77 -19.74
C PRO A 620 3.93 -24.55 -20.91
N PRO A 621 5.26 -24.77 -20.94
CA PRO A 621 5.97 -25.38 -22.07
C PRO A 621 5.79 -26.92 -22.17
N ARG A 622 5.21 -27.58 -21.17
CA ARG A 622 4.97 -29.04 -21.14
C ARG A 622 3.49 -29.36 -20.90
N GLU A 623 3.04 -30.52 -21.39
CA GLU A 623 1.66 -31.02 -21.21
C GLU A 623 1.23 -31.16 -19.74
N ARG A 624 2.18 -31.25 -18.80
CA ARG A 624 1.93 -31.47 -17.36
C ARG A 624 1.83 -30.21 -16.50
N GLY A 625 1.90 -29.00 -17.07
CA GLY A 625 1.81 -27.74 -16.31
C GLY A 625 3.05 -27.43 -15.45
N PHE A 626 2.95 -26.43 -14.57
CA PHE A 626 4.04 -26.01 -13.65
C PHE A 626 4.15 -26.96 -12.44
N THR A 627 5.39 -27.26 -12.02
CA THR A 627 5.67 -27.98 -10.76
C THR A 627 5.30 -27.14 -9.53
N GLY A 628 5.18 -27.76 -8.34
CA GLY A 628 4.89 -27.04 -7.09
C GLY A 628 5.88 -25.90 -6.81
N GLU A 629 7.18 -26.15 -6.94
CA GLU A 629 8.21 -25.12 -6.76
C GLU A 629 8.11 -23.98 -7.79
N GLN A 630 7.78 -24.30 -9.05
CA GLN A 630 7.61 -23.30 -10.09
C GLN A 630 6.39 -22.42 -9.81
N ARG A 631 5.30 -23.01 -9.35
CA ARG A 631 4.08 -22.29 -8.97
C ARG A 631 4.32 -21.32 -7.82
N GLU A 632 4.99 -21.77 -6.76
CA GLU A 632 5.34 -20.90 -5.62
C GLU A 632 6.17 -19.69 -6.06
N LEU A 633 7.12 -19.88 -6.99
CA LEU A 633 7.92 -18.79 -7.52
C LEU A 633 7.06 -17.82 -8.35
N VAL A 634 6.21 -18.31 -9.27
CA VAL A 634 5.32 -17.44 -10.04
C VAL A 634 4.37 -16.65 -9.13
N GLU A 635 3.74 -17.30 -8.16
CA GLU A 635 2.86 -16.64 -7.19
C GLU A 635 3.63 -15.58 -6.39
N SER A 636 4.89 -15.85 -6.02
CA SER A 636 5.75 -14.88 -5.35
C SER A 636 6.04 -13.67 -6.24
N LEU A 637 6.40 -13.87 -7.52
CA LEU A 637 6.62 -12.79 -8.47
C LEU A 637 5.32 -11.99 -8.71
N GLY A 638 4.18 -12.68 -8.79
CA GLY A 638 2.86 -12.08 -8.90
C GLY A 638 2.50 -11.20 -7.70
N ARG A 639 2.79 -11.63 -6.47
CA ARG A 639 2.60 -10.78 -5.27
C ARG A 639 3.41 -9.49 -5.34
N HIS A 640 4.67 -9.54 -5.77
CA HIS A 640 5.49 -8.33 -5.91
C HIS A 640 4.92 -7.39 -6.98
N ALA A 641 4.45 -7.94 -8.11
CA ALA A 641 3.78 -7.15 -9.14
C ALA A 641 2.47 -6.53 -8.65
N ALA A 642 1.67 -7.25 -7.85
CA ALA A 642 0.44 -6.72 -7.26
C ALA A 642 0.71 -5.53 -6.34
N VAL A 643 1.72 -5.61 -5.45
CA VAL A 643 2.12 -4.49 -4.59
C VAL A 643 2.59 -3.28 -5.40
N ALA A 644 3.38 -3.52 -6.46
CA ALA A 644 3.85 -2.44 -7.33
C ALA A 644 2.68 -1.77 -8.10
N LEU A 645 1.70 -2.56 -8.53
CA LEU A 645 0.50 -2.08 -9.21
C LEU A 645 -0.36 -1.22 -8.29
N ASP A 646 -0.56 -1.66 -7.04
CA ASP A 646 -1.31 -0.91 -6.03
C ASP A 646 -0.61 0.42 -5.70
N ARG A 647 0.72 0.42 -5.57
CA ARG A 647 1.52 1.64 -5.40
C ARG A 647 1.29 2.64 -6.55
N VAL A 648 1.32 2.16 -7.80
CA VAL A 648 1.08 3.01 -8.97
C VAL A 648 -0.36 3.56 -8.97
N ARG A 649 -1.36 2.72 -8.66
CA ARG A 649 -2.77 3.12 -8.54
C ARG A 649 -2.95 4.23 -7.49
N LEU A 650 -2.46 4.00 -6.27
CA LEU A 650 -2.56 4.95 -5.16
C LEU A 650 -1.83 6.26 -5.47
N ALA A 651 -0.67 6.20 -6.13
CA ALA A 651 0.05 7.39 -6.56
C ALA A 651 -0.73 8.22 -7.59
N ASP A 652 -1.44 7.57 -8.52
CA ASP A 652 -2.28 8.26 -9.51
C ASP A 652 -3.54 8.86 -8.87
N GLU A 653 -4.18 8.14 -7.94
CA GLU A 653 -5.31 8.64 -7.15
C GLU A 653 -4.94 9.87 -6.32
N ALA A 654 -3.80 9.82 -5.62
CA ALA A 654 -3.28 10.95 -4.85
C ALA A 654 -2.99 12.17 -5.75
N ARG A 655 -2.41 11.94 -6.94
CA ARG A 655 -2.13 13.00 -7.92
C ARG A 655 -3.43 13.66 -8.39
N ARG A 656 -4.47 12.88 -8.70
CA ARG A 656 -5.79 13.39 -9.10
C ARG A 656 -6.49 14.15 -7.97
N ALA A 657 -6.40 13.66 -6.74
CA ALA A 657 -6.95 14.35 -5.57
C ALA A 657 -6.26 15.71 -5.33
N ALA A 658 -4.92 15.75 -5.41
CA ALA A 658 -4.17 17.00 -5.27
C ALA A 658 -4.52 18.04 -6.34
N LEU A 659 -4.71 17.62 -7.60
CA LEU A 659 -5.17 18.51 -8.67
C LEU A 659 -6.56 19.09 -8.40
N ARG A 660 -7.49 18.29 -7.84
CA ARG A 660 -8.83 18.76 -7.46
C ARG A 660 -8.78 19.79 -6.34
N VAL A 661 -8.03 19.52 -5.27
CA VAL A 661 -7.85 20.44 -4.14
C VAL A 661 -7.30 21.78 -4.65
N ARG A 662 -6.26 21.74 -5.48
CA ARG A 662 -5.66 22.97 -6.04
C ARG A 662 -6.62 23.75 -6.92
N THR A 663 -7.50 23.06 -7.63
CA THR A 663 -8.55 23.71 -8.45
C THR A 663 -9.59 24.41 -7.57
N GLU A 664 -10.02 23.78 -6.48
CA GLU A 664 -10.97 24.37 -5.53
C GLU A 664 -10.37 25.54 -4.75
N GLU A 665 -9.09 25.47 -4.35
CA GLU A 665 -8.39 26.58 -3.70
C GLU A 665 -8.32 27.81 -4.60
N LEU A 666 -7.97 27.61 -5.88
CA LEU A 666 -7.97 28.69 -6.87
C LEU A 666 -9.38 29.27 -7.05
N ARG A 667 -10.41 28.43 -7.17
CA ARG A 667 -11.80 28.87 -7.29
C ARG A 667 -12.26 29.69 -6.09
N SER A 668 -11.95 29.24 -4.88
CA SER A 668 -12.33 29.91 -3.63
C SER A 668 -11.61 31.26 -3.47
N GLY A 669 -10.31 31.31 -3.76
CA GLY A 669 -9.52 32.54 -3.72
C GLY A 669 -10.04 33.59 -4.71
N LEU A 670 -10.42 33.18 -5.92
CA LEU A 670 -11.02 34.06 -6.93
C LEU A 670 -12.36 34.63 -6.44
N LEU A 671 -13.26 33.79 -5.92
CA LEU A 671 -14.57 34.24 -5.44
C LEU A 671 -14.46 35.22 -4.26
N SER A 672 -13.50 35.01 -3.36
CA SER A 672 -13.25 35.90 -2.22
C SER A 672 -12.77 37.29 -2.68
N SER A 673 -11.79 37.33 -3.59
CA SER A 673 -11.25 38.60 -4.13
C SER A 673 -12.31 39.39 -4.90
N VAL A 674 -13.09 38.71 -5.73
CA VAL A 674 -14.17 39.35 -6.51
C VAL A 674 -15.24 39.94 -5.61
N SER A 675 -15.62 39.21 -4.54
CA SER A 675 -16.62 39.68 -3.58
C SER A 675 -16.17 40.95 -2.85
N HIS A 676 -14.89 41.04 -2.50
CA HIS A 676 -14.32 42.22 -1.85
C HIS A 676 -14.32 43.45 -2.79
N ASP A 677 -13.92 43.25 -4.05
CA ASP A 677 -13.79 44.32 -5.04
C ASP A 677 -15.15 44.85 -5.53
N LEU A 678 -16.21 44.04 -5.46
CA LEU A 678 -17.59 44.49 -5.70
C LEU A 678 -18.20 45.22 -4.48
N ARG A 679 -17.86 44.81 -3.25
CA ARG A 679 -18.42 45.40 -2.03
C ARG A 679 -17.99 46.86 -1.82
N THR A 680 -16.77 47.19 -2.19
CA THR A 680 -16.19 48.53 -2.01
C THR A 680 -16.94 49.64 -2.78
N PRO A 681 -17.13 49.55 -4.12
CA PRO A 681 -17.92 50.53 -4.88
C PRO A 681 -19.39 50.54 -4.44
N LEU A 682 -19.97 49.38 -4.13
CA LEU A 682 -21.35 49.28 -3.66
C LEU A 682 -21.54 50.05 -2.34
N ALA A 683 -20.62 49.92 -1.38
CA ALA A 683 -20.65 50.65 -0.12
C ALA A 683 -20.55 52.17 -0.33
N ALA A 684 -19.75 52.62 -1.30
CA ALA A 684 -19.63 54.05 -1.63
C ALA A 684 -20.93 54.61 -2.27
N ILE A 685 -21.55 53.86 -3.19
CA ILE A 685 -22.84 54.23 -3.79
C ILE A 685 -23.93 54.29 -2.72
N THR A 686 -24.01 53.29 -1.85
CA THR A 686 -24.99 53.26 -0.74
C THR A 686 -24.75 54.40 0.24
N GLY A 687 -23.49 54.66 0.62
CA GLY A 687 -23.14 55.76 1.53
C GLY A 687 -23.52 57.13 0.95
N ALA A 688 -23.17 57.40 -0.31
CA ALA A 688 -23.52 58.65 -0.98
C ALA A 688 -25.04 58.81 -1.16
N GLY A 689 -25.75 57.73 -1.50
CA GLY A 689 -27.21 57.72 -1.60
C GLY A 689 -27.91 57.93 -0.26
N THR A 690 -27.35 57.42 0.84
CA THR A 690 -27.92 57.61 2.19
C THR A 690 -27.75 59.06 2.65
N LEU A 691 -26.61 59.69 2.37
CA LEU A 691 -26.37 61.11 2.67
C LEU A 691 -27.27 62.04 1.85
N LEU A 692 -27.64 61.65 0.62
CA LEU A 692 -28.59 62.40 -0.22
C LEU A 692 -30.04 62.30 0.29
N LEU A 693 -30.37 61.31 1.11
CA LEU A 693 -31.69 61.12 1.71
C LEU A 693 -31.84 61.83 3.07
N ASP A 694 -30.74 62.33 3.63
CA ASP A 694 -30.74 63.05 4.91
C ASP A 694 -31.17 64.51 4.72
N GLU A 695 -32.10 65.01 5.55
CA GLU A 695 -32.70 66.35 5.40
C GLU A 695 -31.70 67.50 5.67
N GLY A 696 -30.47 67.19 6.09
CA GLY A 696 -29.41 68.16 6.40
C GLY A 696 -28.52 68.60 5.23
N VAL A 697 -28.66 68.01 4.03
CA VAL A 697 -27.80 68.31 2.86
C VAL A 697 -28.54 69.20 1.85
N ASP A 698 -28.68 70.48 2.17
CA ASP A 698 -29.32 71.49 1.30
C ASP A 698 -28.33 72.20 0.36
N ASP A 699 -27.02 71.98 0.50
CA ASP A 699 -26.01 72.59 -0.37
C ASP A 699 -26.04 71.94 -1.78
N PRO A 700 -26.37 72.70 -2.84
CA PRO A 700 -26.43 72.18 -4.21
C PRO A 700 -25.09 71.61 -4.72
N ILE A 701 -23.96 72.04 -4.16
CA ILE A 701 -22.61 71.59 -4.52
C ILE A 701 -22.37 70.20 -3.95
N ILE A 702 -22.63 70.01 -2.65
CA ILE A 702 -22.46 68.71 -1.96
C ILE A 702 -23.38 67.66 -2.58
N ARG A 703 -24.63 68.05 -2.89
CA ARG A 703 -25.59 67.16 -3.56
C ARG A 703 -25.08 66.69 -4.92
N ARG A 704 -24.45 67.59 -5.69
CA ARG A 704 -23.87 67.27 -6.99
C ARG A 704 -22.65 66.36 -6.84
N GLU A 705 -21.76 66.59 -5.88
CA GLU A 705 -20.62 65.71 -5.59
C GLU A 705 -21.04 64.29 -5.20
N LEU A 706 -22.07 64.15 -4.36
CA LEU A 706 -22.60 62.84 -3.96
C LEU A 706 -23.21 62.09 -5.15
N MET A 707 -23.97 62.78 -6.00
CA MET A 707 -24.51 62.19 -7.23
C MET A 707 -23.40 61.81 -8.22
N THR A 708 -22.37 62.64 -8.38
CA THR A 708 -21.20 62.32 -9.21
C THR A 708 -20.47 61.09 -8.68
N THR A 709 -20.27 60.99 -7.36
CA THR A 709 -19.65 59.82 -6.72
C THR A 709 -20.43 58.53 -6.99
N MET A 710 -21.76 58.57 -6.92
CA MET A 710 -22.60 57.41 -7.24
C MET A 710 -22.46 56.97 -8.70
N VAL A 711 -22.45 57.92 -9.64
CA VAL A 711 -22.29 57.63 -11.08
C VAL A 711 -20.91 57.03 -11.36
N GLU A 712 -19.85 57.63 -10.83
CA GLU A 712 -18.47 57.16 -11.04
C GLU A 712 -18.24 55.75 -10.49
N GLU A 713 -18.76 55.45 -9.30
CA GLU A 713 -18.62 54.11 -8.70
C GLU A 713 -19.55 53.08 -9.37
N ALA A 714 -20.71 53.48 -9.92
CA ALA A 714 -21.59 52.61 -10.71
C ALA A 714 -20.95 52.22 -12.05
N GLU A 715 -20.40 53.19 -12.79
CA GLU A 715 -19.63 52.92 -14.02
C GLU A 715 -18.39 52.06 -13.73
N ARG A 716 -17.77 52.24 -12.56
CA ARG A 716 -16.66 51.40 -12.12
C ARG A 716 -17.09 49.96 -11.87
N LEU A 717 -18.24 49.74 -11.24
CA LEU A 717 -18.79 48.42 -10.99
C LEU A 717 -19.16 47.72 -12.31
N GLU A 718 -19.75 48.45 -13.26
CA GLU A 718 -20.05 47.95 -14.61
C GLU A 718 -18.77 47.48 -15.34
N ARG A 719 -17.71 48.30 -15.33
CA ARG A 719 -16.40 47.91 -15.90
C ARG A 719 -15.83 46.67 -15.23
N LEU A 720 -16.01 46.52 -13.91
CA LEU A 720 -15.50 45.39 -13.14
C LEU A 720 -16.24 44.09 -13.49
N VAL A 721 -17.56 44.15 -13.60
CA VAL A 721 -18.41 43.02 -14.01
C VAL A 721 -18.15 42.63 -15.47
N SER A 722 -18.03 43.60 -16.37
CA SER A 722 -17.76 43.36 -17.79
C SER A 722 -16.42 42.65 -17.98
N ASN A 723 -15.34 43.15 -17.36
CA ASN A 723 -14.03 42.51 -17.40
C ASN A 723 -14.04 41.09 -16.81
N LEU A 724 -14.84 40.84 -15.77
CA LEU A 724 -14.98 39.51 -15.18
C LEU A 724 -15.72 38.55 -16.10
N LEU A 725 -16.79 39.00 -16.75
CA LEU A 725 -17.54 38.22 -17.74
C LEU A 725 -16.67 37.88 -18.95
N ASP A 726 -15.94 38.85 -19.49
CA ASP A 726 -15.00 38.63 -20.60
C ASP A 726 -13.94 37.58 -20.22
N MET A 727 -13.43 37.64 -18.98
CA MET A 727 -12.46 36.67 -18.48
C MET A 727 -13.06 35.26 -18.34
N THR A 728 -14.26 35.12 -17.76
CA THR A 728 -14.91 33.81 -17.63
C THR A 728 -15.21 33.16 -18.98
N ARG A 729 -15.51 33.97 -20.00
CA ARG A 729 -15.77 33.51 -21.36
C ARG A 729 -14.48 33.03 -22.05
N LEU A 730 -13.37 33.75 -21.87
CA LEU A 730 -12.06 33.39 -22.40
C LEU A 730 -11.46 32.15 -21.69
N ASP A 731 -11.62 32.02 -20.37
CA ASP A 731 -11.09 30.90 -19.57
C ASP A 731 -11.77 29.55 -19.84
N ALA A 732 -13.06 29.56 -20.19
CA ALA A 732 -13.79 28.35 -20.52
C ALA A 732 -13.39 27.78 -21.91
N GLY A 733 -12.55 28.49 -22.67
CA GLY A 733 -12.25 28.15 -24.07
C GLY A 733 -13.46 28.27 -25.00
N VAL A 734 -14.53 28.95 -24.55
CA VAL A 734 -15.84 29.01 -25.24
C VAL A 734 -15.89 30.15 -26.28
N VAL A 735 -14.94 31.08 -26.28
CA VAL A 735 -14.92 32.20 -27.24
C VAL A 735 -14.02 31.86 -28.43
N GLU A 736 -14.62 31.32 -29.48
CA GLU A 736 -14.01 31.32 -30.82
C GLU A 736 -14.09 32.74 -31.41
N PRO A 737 -12.96 33.41 -31.74
CA PRO A 737 -12.98 34.75 -32.31
C PRO A 737 -13.70 34.76 -33.64
N LYS A 738 -14.62 35.72 -33.84
CA LYS A 738 -15.27 35.91 -35.15
C LYS A 738 -14.33 36.66 -36.08
N ARG A 739 -13.47 35.92 -36.76
CA ARG A 739 -12.41 36.50 -37.59
C ARG A 739 -12.95 37.07 -38.89
N GLU A 740 -12.70 38.36 -39.10
CA GLU A 740 -13.00 39.10 -40.31
C GLU A 740 -11.70 39.73 -40.84
N TRP A 741 -11.65 40.05 -42.13
CA TRP A 741 -10.50 40.71 -42.74
C TRP A 741 -10.63 42.22 -42.59
N VAL A 742 -9.93 42.80 -41.61
CA VAL A 742 -10.10 44.20 -41.22
C VAL A 742 -8.75 44.95 -41.33
N PRO A 743 -8.73 46.19 -41.84
CA PRO A 743 -7.54 47.04 -41.79
C PRO A 743 -7.17 47.38 -40.35
N LEU A 744 -5.89 47.30 -39.98
CA LEU A 744 -5.43 47.67 -38.63
C LEU A 744 -5.82 49.11 -38.26
N VAL A 745 -5.77 50.02 -39.22
CA VAL A 745 -6.10 51.45 -39.03
C VAL A 745 -7.53 51.64 -38.52
N GLU A 746 -8.48 50.83 -38.97
CA GLU A 746 -9.88 50.91 -38.55
C GLU A 746 -10.05 50.51 -37.07
N VAL A 747 -9.40 49.42 -36.66
CA VAL A 747 -9.50 48.91 -35.29
C VAL A 747 -8.77 49.83 -34.30
N VAL A 748 -7.59 50.34 -34.67
CA VAL A 748 -6.85 51.31 -33.86
C VAL A 748 -7.62 52.63 -33.77
N GLY A 749 -8.19 53.12 -34.88
CA GLY A 749 -9.02 54.33 -34.90
C GLY A 749 -10.27 54.19 -34.02
N SER A 750 -10.94 53.04 -34.07
CA SER A 750 -12.10 52.74 -33.21
C SER A 750 -11.73 52.70 -31.72
N ALA A 751 -10.57 52.13 -31.37
CA ALA A 751 -10.06 52.15 -30.00
C ALA A 751 -9.72 53.58 -29.52
N MET A 752 -9.11 54.40 -30.37
CA MET A 752 -8.77 55.79 -30.06
C MET A 752 -10.01 56.66 -29.88
N ASN A 753 -11.02 56.53 -30.74
CA ASN A 753 -12.30 57.27 -30.61
C ASN A 753 -13.00 56.95 -29.28
N ARG A 754 -12.97 55.68 -28.85
CA ARG A 754 -13.54 55.28 -27.56
C ARG A 754 -12.82 55.90 -26.36
N LEU A 755 -11.54 56.25 -26.54
CA LEU A 755 -10.68 56.85 -25.53
C LEU A 755 -10.44 58.35 -25.75
N GLU A 756 -11.25 59.03 -26.57
CA GLU A 756 -11.08 60.44 -26.92
C GLU A 756 -10.93 61.34 -25.68
N ARG A 757 -11.80 61.17 -24.67
CA ARG A 757 -11.74 61.93 -23.40
C ARG A 757 -10.49 61.60 -22.57
N PRO A 758 -10.17 60.33 -22.24
CA PRO A 758 -8.93 59.97 -21.54
C PRO A 758 -7.62 60.38 -22.24
N LEU A 759 -7.66 60.48 -23.58
CA LEU A 759 -6.51 60.82 -24.41
C LEU A 759 -6.39 62.34 -24.69
N ALA A 760 -7.41 63.12 -24.36
CA ALA A 760 -7.45 64.56 -24.61
C ALA A 760 -6.26 65.29 -23.97
N GLY A 761 -5.61 66.17 -24.74
CA GLY A 761 -4.50 67.00 -24.27
C GLY A 761 -3.13 66.32 -24.23
N ARG A 762 -2.94 65.17 -24.89
CA ARG A 762 -1.66 64.44 -24.97
C ARG A 762 -1.27 64.18 -26.43
N PRO A 763 0.02 64.28 -26.80
CA PRO A 763 0.45 63.96 -28.16
C PRO A 763 0.44 62.44 -28.38
N ILE A 764 -0.27 61.97 -29.41
CA ILE A 764 -0.29 60.56 -29.81
C ILE A 764 0.34 60.43 -31.19
N ASP A 765 1.42 59.66 -31.28
CA ASP A 765 2.15 59.41 -32.52
C ASP A 765 1.76 58.03 -33.06
N VAL A 766 0.94 57.98 -34.12
CA VAL A 766 0.49 56.74 -34.75
C VAL A 766 1.19 56.58 -36.09
N ILE A 767 2.05 55.56 -36.20
CA ILE A 767 2.80 55.26 -37.42
C ILE A 767 2.39 53.86 -37.86
N ILE A 768 1.50 53.80 -38.85
CA ILE A 768 1.08 52.56 -39.52
C ILE A 768 1.42 52.73 -41.01
N PRO A 769 2.41 51.99 -41.53
CA PRO A 769 2.76 52.00 -42.95
C PRO A 769 1.60 51.51 -43.85
N ASP A 770 1.52 52.03 -45.08
CA ASP A 770 0.48 51.66 -46.05
C ASP A 770 0.61 50.21 -46.57
N ASP A 771 1.76 49.56 -46.34
CA ASP A 771 2.04 48.18 -46.75
C ASP A 771 1.57 47.13 -45.70
N VAL A 772 0.90 47.56 -44.63
CA VAL A 772 0.29 46.66 -43.65
C VAL A 772 -0.94 45.96 -44.26
N PRO A 773 -0.94 44.62 -44.37
CA PRO A 773 -2.04 43.88 -44.98
C PRO A 773 -3.28 43.85 -44.07
N LEU A 774 -4.42 43.47 -44.66
CA LEU A 774 -5.63 43.13 -43.89
C LEU A 774 -5.33 42.00 -42.89
N LEU A 775 -5.88 42.12 -41.69
CA LEU A 775 -5.70 41.15 -40.62
C LEU A 775 -6.96 40.31 -40.48
N SER A 776 -6.81 38.98 -40.36
CA SER A 776 -7.90 38.07 -40.01
C SER A 776 -8.07 38.04 -38.49
N ILE A 777 -8.89 38.95 -37.98
CA ILE A 777 -9.06 39.22 -36.55
C ILE A 777 -10.52 39.45 -36.19
N ASP A 778 -10.87 39.26 -34.92
CA ASP A 778 -12.14 39.75 -34.37
C ASP A 778 -11.98 41.24 -34.01
N PRO A 779 -12.66 42.16 -34.74
CA PRO A 779 -12.45 43.60 -34.56
C PRO A 779 -12.86 44.08 -33.16
N ILE A 780 -13.85 43.44 -32.53
CA ILE A 780 -14.35 43.84 -31.21
C ILE A 780 -13.32 43.45 -30.13
N LEU A 781 -12.81 42.22 -30.19
CA LEU A 781 -11.82 41.74 -29.22
C LEU A 781 -10.48 42.46 -29.39
N ILE A 782 -10.00 42.67 -30.62
CA ILE A 782 -8.75 43.43 -30.84
C ILE A 782 -8.92 44.90 -30.47
N GLN A 783 -10.07 45.52 -30.72
CA GLN A 783 -10.35 46.87 -30.20
C GLN A 783 -10.25 46.90 -28.67
N GLN A 784 -10.81 45.90 -27.98
CA GLN A 784 -10.74 45.80 -26.51
C GLN A 784 -9.29 45.62 -26.01
N LEU A 785 -8.46 44.86 -26.73
CA LEU A 785 -7.03 44.76 -26.44
C LEU A 785 -6.35 46.13 -26.51
N PHE A 786 -6.59 46.90 -27.58
CA PHE A 786 -6.01 48.24 -27.72
C PHE A 786 -6.53 49.23 -26.68
N VAL A 787 -7.82 49.18 -26.34
CA VAL A 787 -8.39 49.98 -25.26
C VAL A 787 -7.66 49.67 -23.94
N ASN A 788 -7.45 48.40 -23.61
CA ASN A 788 -6.73 48.01 -22.39
C ASN A 788 -5.27 48.51 -22.37
N LEU A 789 -4.56 48.43 -23.50
CA LEU A 789 -3.17 48.91 -23.60
C LEU A 789 -3.08 50.45 -23.51
N LEU A 790 -3.95 51.16 -24.23
CA LEU A 790 -3.97 52.62 -24.25
C LEU A 790 -4.47 53.21 -22.93
N GLU A 791 -5.46 52.60 -22.27
CA GLU A 791 -5.88 52.98 -20.90
C GLU A 791 -4.76 52.75 -19.88
N ASN A 792 -3.99 51.67 -20.03
CA ASN A 792 -2.83 51.43 -19.18
C ASN A 792 -1.77 52.53 -19.40
N ALA A 793 -1.46 52.84 -20.65
CA ALA A 793 -0.55 53.92 -20.99
C ALA A 793 -1.02 55.28 -20.45
N THR A 794 -2.33 55.59 -20.50
CA THR A 794 -2.84 56.86 -19.97
C THR A 794 -2.77 56.93 -18.45
N LYS A 795 -3.08 55.84 -17.73
CA LYS A 795 -3.07 55.77 -16.26
C LYS A 795 -1.69 55.90 -15.64
N TYR A 796 -0.67 55.29 -16.24
CA TYR A 796 0.66 55.20 -15.62
C TYR A 796 1.65 56.24 -16.10
N THR A 797 1.26 57.08 -17.05
CA THR A 797 2.13 58.09 -17.67
C THR A 797 1.70 59.50 -17.21
N PRO A 798 2.62 60.45 -16.92
CA PRO A 798 2.25 61.81 -16.50
C PRO A 798 1.44 62.61 -17.53
N PRO A 799 0.49 63.48 -17.14
CA PRO A 799 -0.27 64.31 -18.08
C PRO A 799 0.65 65.12 -19.03
N GLY A 800 0.30 65.19 -20.32
CA GLY A 800 1.05 65.94 -21.33
C GLY A 800 2.22 65.20 -22.01
N THR A 801 2.64 64.03 -21.51
CA THR A 801 3.64 63.19 -22.20
C THR A 801 3.00 62.31 -23.28
N GLY A 802 3.73 62.06 -24.37
CA GLY A 802 3.18 61.35 -25.53
C GLY A 802 3.18 59.82 -25.44
N ILE A 803 2.23 59.23 -26.15
CA ILE A 803 2.08 57.78 -26.38
C ILE A 803 2.35 57.52 -27.86
N ALA A 804 3.14 56.50 -28.19
CA ALA A 804 3.44 56.13 -29.57
C ALA A 804 2.86 54.73 -29.89
N LEU A 805 2.17 54.61 -31.01
CA LEU A 805 1.70 53.34 -31.58
C LEU A 805 2.38 53.14 -32.92
N ARG A 806 3.16 52.07 -33.06
CA ARG A 806 3.88 51.73 -34.28
C ARG A 806 3.50 50.35 -34.75
N ALA A 807 3.23 50.19 -36.03
CA ALA A 807 3.04 48.89 -36.65
C ALA A 807 4.12 48.65 -37.70
N GLY A 808 4.62 47.43 -37.78
CA GLY A 808 5.63 47.03 -38.76
C GLY A 808 5.54 45.54 -39.05
N ARG A 809 5.88 45.16 -40.28
CA ARG A 809 5.93 43.75 -40.68
C ARG A 809 7.34 43.20 -40.50
N GLU A 810 7.45 42.11 -39.73
CA GLU A 810 8.68 41.34 -39.57
C GLU A 810 8.42 39.93 -40.11
N GLY A 811 8.77 39.69 -41.37
CA GLY A 811 8.57 38.41 -42.05
C GLY A 811 7.08 38.02 -42.18
N GLY A 812 6.71 36.89 -41.55
CA GLY A 812 5.34 36.35 -41.52
C GLY A 812 4.47 36.87 -40.37
N THR A 813 4.98 37.82 -39.59
CA THR A 813 4.27 38.38 -38.42
C THR A 813 4.16 39.89 -38.50
N LEU A 814 3.02 40.41 -38.07
CA LEU A 814 2.81 41.82 -37.85
C LEU A 814 3.15 42.14 -36.39
N VAL A 815 4.05 43.11 -36.19
CA VAL A 815 4.47 43.60 -34.88
C VAL A 815 3.85 44.97 -34.65
N ILE A 816 3.14 45.10 -33.53
CA ILE A 816 2.50 46.34 -33.11
C ILE A 816 3.05 46.72 -31.74
N GLU A 817 3.61 47.90 -31.61
CA GLU A 817 4.22 48.42 -30.39
C GLU A 817 3.41 49.60 -29.86
N VAL A 818 2.99 49.52 -28.60
CA VAL A 818 2.40 50.63 -27.85
C VAL A 818 3.43 51.05 -26.80
N ALA A 819 4.01 52.24 -26.98
CA ALA A 819 5.07 52.76 -26.11
C ALA A 819 4.60 54.01 -25.36
N ASP A 820 4.88 54.05 -24.07
CA ASP A 820 4.63 55.20 -23.21
C ASP A 820 5.94 55.84 -22.70
N ARG A 821 5.81 56.97 -22.01
CA ARG A 821 6.91 57.66 -21.31
C ARG A 821 6.70 57.69 -19.80
N GLY A 822 6.05 56.65 -19.30
CA GLY A 822 5.78 56.46 -17.89
C GLY A 822 7.05 56.04 -17.14
N PRO A 823 6.88 55.51 -15.93
CA PRO A 823 8.00 55.08 -15.09
C PRO A 823 8.74 53.83 -15.57
N GLY A 824 8.19 53.11 -16.55
CA GLY A 824 8.62 51.77 -16.89
C GLY A 824 8.10 50.69 -15.92
N ILE A 825 8.52 49.47 -16.18
CA ILE A 825 8.18 48.24 -15.45
C ILE A 825 9.37 47.90 -14.52
N PRO A 826 9.15 47.54 -13.24
CA PRO A 826 10.23 47.07 -12.38
C PRO A 826 10.96 45.84 -12.98
N ALA A 827 12.28 45.78 -12.83
CA ALA A 827 13.08 44.68 -13.36
C ALA A 827 12.68 43.34 -12.74
N GLY A 828 12.35 42.34 -13.57
CA GLY A 828 11.86 41.03 -13.15
C GLY A 828 10.33 40.92 -13.02
N GLU A 829 9.59 42.01 -13.26
CA GLU A 829 8.12 42.02 -13.27
C GLU A 829 7.50 42.02 -14.68
N GLU A 830 8.32 42.01 -15.74
CA GLU A 830 7.86 42.12 -17.14
C GLU A 830 6.89 41.02 -17.57
N GLU A 831 7.05 39.82 -17.02
CA GLU A 831 6.13 38.70 -17.28
C GLU A 831 4.97 38.66 -16.28
N ARG A 832 5.24 39.10 -15.04
CA ARG A 832 4.31 39.06 -13.92
C ARG A 832 3.19 40.09 -14.04
N ILE A 833 3.41 41.22 -14.72
CA ILE A 833 2.35 42.23 -14.96
C ILE A 833 1.15 41.69 -15.75
N PHE A 834 1.29 40.52 -16.39
CA PHE A 834 0.21 39.81 -17.08
C PHE A 834 -0.48 38.76 -16.21
N GLU A 835 -0.05 38.55 -14.96
CA GLU A 835 -0.74 37.70 -13.99
C GLU A 835 -2.00 38.39 -13.46
N ARG A 836 -3.00 37.58 -13.11
CA ARG A 836 -4.33 38.06 -12.71
C ARG A 836 -4.24 38.81 -11.39
N PHE A 837 -4.95 39.94 -11.30
CA PHE A 837 -5.05 40.76 -10.07
C PHE A 837 -3.70 41.35 -9.60
N GLN A 838 -2.65 41.25 -10.41
CA GLN A 838 -1.36 41.82 -10.06
C GLN A 838 -1.39 43.34 -10.30
N ARG A 839 -0.91 44.08 -9.30
CA ARG A 839 -0.87 45.55 -9.31
C ARG A 839 0.58 46.01 -9.20
N ALA A 840 0.97 47.00 -9.99
CA ALA A 840 2.18 47.76 -9.72
C ALA A 840 1.99 48.53 -8.40
N ALA A 841 2.93 48.39 -7.46
CA ALA A 841 2.87 49.03 -6.15
C ALA A 841 3.04 50.56 -6.27
N ARG A 842 1.94 51.27 -6.56
CA ARG A 842 1.89 52.75 -6.54
C ARG A 842 0.66 53.27 -5.80
N PRO A 843 0.84 54.18 -4.83
CA PRO A 843 -0.27 54.87 -4.18
C PRO A 843 -0.96 55.82 -5.19
N GLY A 844 -2.29 55.71 -5.30
CA GLY A 844 -3.13 56.66 -6.07
C GLY A 844 -3.74 56.15 -7.38
N VAL A 845 -3.21 55.08 -8.00
CA VAL A 845 -3.79 54.54 -9.26
C VAL A 845 -4.79 53.42 -8.94
N ARG A 846 -6.09 53.68 -9.12
CA ARG A 846 -7.18 52.70 -8.90
C ARG A 846 -7.44 51.85 -10.17
N GLY A 847 -7.40 50.52 -10.03
CA GLY A 847 -7.69 49.56 -11.10
C GLY A 847 -7.66 48.10 -10.60
N VAL A 848 -8.34 47.19 -11.30
CA VAL A 848 -8.62 45.79 -10.87
C VAL A 848 -7.48 44.81 -11.22
N GLY A 849 -6.49 45.23 -12.02
CA GLY A 849 -5.39 44.35 -12.44
C GLY A 849 -5.80 43.25 -13.44
N LEU A 850 -6.91 43.46 -14.17
CA LEU A 850 -7.43 42.50 -15.16
C LEU A 850 -7.17 42.91 -16.62
N GLY A 851 -6.88 44.18 -16.90
CA GLY A 851 -6.77 44.69 -18.27
C GLY A 851 -5.63 44.06 -19.09
N LEU A 852 -4.42 43.97 -18.52
CA LEU A 852 -3.26 43.36 -19.19
C LEU A 852 -3.40 41.82 -19.36
N PRO A 853 -3.87 41.06 -18.35
CA PRO A 853 -4.23 39.65 -18.54
C PRO A 853 -5.25 39.43 -19.66
N VAL A 854 -6.31 40.25 -19.74
CA VAL A 854 -7.33 40.16 -20.81
C VAL A 854 -6.72 40.47 -22.17
N ALA A 855 -5.89 41.52 -22.29
CA ALA A 855 -5.17 41.84 -23.52
C ALA A 855 -4.27 40.68 -23.99
N ARG A 856 -3.61 39.98 -23.06
CA ARG A 856 -2.77 38.81 -23.37
C ARG A 856 -3.61 37.61 -23.82
N ALA A 857 -4.72 37.33 -23.15
CA ALA A 857 -5.64 36.25 -23.52
C ALA A 857 -6.24 36.48 -24.91
N ILE A 858 -6.65 37.71 -25.24
CA ILE A 858 -7.14 38.08 -26.57
C ILE A 858 -6.05 37.87 -27.63
N ALA A 859 -4.80 38.28 -27.37
CA ALA A 859 -3.69 38.06 -28.30
C ALA A 859 -3.47 36.55 -28.58
N GLN A 860 -3.51 35.73 -27.54
CA GLN A 860 -3.36 34.28 -27.64
C GLN A 860 -4.51 33.61 -28.41
N ALA A 861 -5.76 34.05 -28.19
CA ALA A 861 -6.93 33.57 -28.93
C ALA A 861 -6.84 33.84 -30.45
N HIS A 862 -6.08 34.88 -30.84
CA HIS A 862 -5.79 35.22 -32.23
C HIS A 862 -4.51 34.54 -32.78
N GLY A 863 -3.90 33.63 -32.02
CA GLY A 863 -2.65 32.95 -32.41
C GLY A 863 -1.41 33.85 -32.32
N GLY A 864 -1.52 34.98 -31.60
CA GLY A 864 -0.46 35.94 -31.39
C GLY A 864 0.17 35.89 -30.00
N ARG A 865 1.10 36.81 -29.73
CA ARG A 865 1.76 36.96 -28.43
C ARG A 865 1.82 38.44 -28.03
N LEU A 866 1.59 38.71 -26.75
CA LEU A 866 1.77 40.03 -26.14
C LEU A 866 2.93 39.96 -25.14
N THR A 867 3.88 40.89 -25.25
CA THR A 867 5.06 41.00 -24.38
C THR A 867 5.25 42.45 -23.92
N ALA A 868 5.97 42.64 -22.81
CA ALA A 868 6.29 43.97 -22.31
C ALA A 868 7.78 44.10 -22.04
N ALA A 869 8.34 45.29 -22.27
CA ALA A 869 9.72 45.61 -21.98
C ALA A 869 9.88 47.07 -21.56
N ASN A 870 10.99 47.39 -20.92
CA ASN A 870 11.37 48.76 -20.64
C ASN A 870 11.98 49.43 -21.88
N ARG A 871 11.63 50.69 -22.10
CA ARG A 871 12.13 51.47 -23.22
C ARG A 871 13.49 52.12 -22.90
N PRO A 872 14.45 52.14 -23.84
CA PRO A 872 15.65 52.96 -23.72
C PRO A 872 15.28 54.45 -23.62
N GLY A 873 15.59 55.09 -22.49
CA GLY A 873 15.24 56.49 -22.22
C GLY A 873 13.99 56.71 -21.35
N GLY A 874 13.42 55.64 -20.76
CA GLY A 874 12.30 55.71 -19.82
C GLY A 874 10.94 55.41 -20.45
N GLY A 875 10.05 54.75 -19.69
CA GLY A 875 8.74 54.27 -20.14
C GLY A 875 8.69 52.77 -20.42
N ALA A 876 7.49 52.25 -20.69
CA ALA A 876 7.27 50.87 -21.08
C ALA A 876 6.92 50.76 -22.58
N VAL A 877 7.21 49.61 -23.17
CA VAL A 877 6.75 49.23 -24.51
C VAL A 877 6.05 47.88 -24.43
N PHE A 878 4.80 47.85 -24.91
CA PHE A 878 4.00 46.64 -25.07
C PHE A 878 4.04 46.23 -26.54
N ARG A 879 4.56 45.04 -26.82
CA ARG A 879 4.73 44.49 -28.16
C ARG A 879 3.76 43.34 -28.39
N LEU A 880 2.81 43.56 -29.30
CA LEU A 880 1.86 42.58 -29.82
C LEU A 880 2.39 42.00 -31.13
N THR A 881 2.44 40.68 -31.25
CA THR A 881 2.76 39.97 -32.50
C THR A 881 1.56 39.17 -32.97
N LEU A 882 1.12 39.38 -34.21
CA LEU A 882 0.02 38.64 -34.84
C LEU A 882 0.50 37.94 -36.12
N PRO A 883 0.02 36.72 -36.42
CA PRO A 883 0.34 36.05 -37.67
C PRO A 883 -0.29 36.77 -38.87
N VAL A 884 0.49 37.03 -39.91
CA VAL A 884 -0.03 37.56 -41.18
C VAL A 884 -0.54 36.39 -42.00
N LEU A 885 -1.86 36.21 -42.02
CA LEU A 885 -2.53 35.24 -42.88
C LEU A 885 -2.73 35.85 -44.27
N THR A 886 -2.71 35.01 -45.31
CA THR A 886 -2.97 35.48 -46.68
C THR A 886 -4.47 35.69 -46.88
N PRO A 887 -4.94 36.89 -47.26
CA PRO A 887 -6.35 37.11 -47.56
C PRO A 887 -6.80 36.23 -48.73
N PRO A 888 -8.04 35.71 -48.71
CA PRO A 888 -8.59 35.01 -49.87
C PRO A 888 -8.63 35.98 -51.07
N PRO A 889 -8.36 35.50 -52.30
CA PRO A 889 -8.36 36.35 -53.49
C PRO A 889 -9.71 37.06 -53.63
N ALA A 890 -9.68 38.36 -53.92
CA ALA A 890 -10.89 39.15 -54.15
C ALA A 890 -11.72 38.50 -55.28
N PRO A 891 -13.06 38.45 -55.16
CA PRO A 891 -13.90 37.95 -56.24
C PRO A 891 -13.68 38.82 -57.50
N PRO A 892 -13.62 38.21 -58.70
CA PRO A 892 -13.41 38.96 -59.93
C PRO A 892 -14.53 39.99 -60.11
N GLU A 893 -14.17 41.22 -60.49
CA GLU A 893 -15.15 42.26 -60.82
C GLU A 893 -16.12 41.72 -61.88
N PRO A 894 -17.45 41.91 -61.71
CA PRO A 894 -18.42 41.46 -62.69
C PRO A 894 -18.18 42.19 -64.02
N GLY A 895 -17.71 41.44 -65.01
CA GLY A 895 -17.50 41.92 -66.37
C GLY A 895 -18.79 42.49 -66.95
N GLY A 896 -18.69 43.66 -67.59
CA GLY A 896 -19.82 44.32 -68.23
C GLY A 896 -20.46 43.44 -69.29
N GLU A 897 -21.74 43.12 -69.10
CA GLU A 897 -22.60 42.54 -70.12
C GLU A 897 -22.78 43.54 -71.28
N GLN A 898 -22.27 43.19 -72.45
CA GLN A 898 -22.75 43.74 -73.72
C GLN A 898 -24.12 43.12 -74.05
N PRO A 899 -25.08 43.89 -74.59
CA PRO A 899 -26.45 43.44 -74.79
C PRO A 899 -26.59 42.42 -75.95
N PRO A 900 -27.59 41.53 -75.92
CA PRO A 900 -27.72 40.44 -76.88
C PRO A 900 -28.20 40.91 -78.26
N VAL A 901 -27.47 40.51 -79.30
CA VAL A 901 -27.88 40.66 -80.71
C VAL A 901 -28.95 39.62 -81.04
N ARG A 902 -30.08 40.09 -81.57
CA ARG A 902 -31.18 39.28 -82.10
C ARG A 902 -30.75 38.44 -83.31
N GLY A 903 -31.15 37.18 -83.30
CA GLY A 903 -31.33 36.29 -84.46
C GLY A 903 -31.74 34.93 -83.91
N GLY A 904 -32.88 34.32 -84.22
CA GLY A 904 -33.57 34.26 -85.50
C GLY A 904 -33.63 32.78 -85.88
N VAL A 905 -34.69 32.10 -85.44
CA VAL A 905 -35.29 30.81 -85.86
C VAL A 905 -34.49 29.91 -86.81
N ALA A 906 -34.13 28.70 -86.34
CA ALA A 906 -34.61 27.38 -86.82
C ALA A 906 -33.78 26.27 -86.17
#